data_AF-A0A4Q3SVL1-F1
#
_entry.id   AF-A0A4Q3SVL1-F1
#
_cell.length_a   1.000
_cell.length_b   1.000
_cell.length_c   1.000
_cell.angle_alpha   90.00
_cell.angle_beta   90.00
_cell.angle_gamma   90.00
#
_symmetry.space_group_name_H-M   'P 1'
#
loop_
_entity.id
_entity.type
_entity.pdbx_description
1 polymer ?
#
loop_
_entity_poly.entity_id
_entity_poly.type
_entity_poly.pdbx_seq_one_letter_code
_entity_poly.pdbx_strand_id
1 'polypeptide(L)'
;MEFTGERYVPDNFDDNAELSVEHLHRYHSVLALVKDKKVLDIACGEGYGSALMTAHAKEVIGIDINSECIVYAAGRYNTTNYPNLTFLEGNVEHIALPDASVDVVISFETIEHVGEAAQVRFIEEVKRVLTPGGILVVSTPDKENYTERYEHQNDFHEHELTRDEFRSLLSSRFKEVEFFEQGFEIISAISPGVLGETESIRVINWQKNPVPKKRKYLIAVTSDEPLQPHVISSVVMDTDKEYFKQVDRIVELQHEVEKLGKWGQELDRGRIEAETQIRLLSEKLQFFEGQQLQDLVAKVSQLQEWLAVQSKEKETQIQRLEEAADADKKKITSLAAELRALAAKKEDSPAKDKLIQDIQFNATLLKHQLDEANNKLLTIYDSDGWKWLRRYYNLKGKYLNENSAHYKLLRKSLNFLRGRKTVHASPSDYQTNKAVETEEEFIVTKSVIPPFDQPMVSVIIPVYNAWRMNVKCLRAILSHTSDVSYEIIIADDCSTDETRNIASYFENIIHVRNDKNLGFLLNCNNAAKYARGKYIHFLNNDTEPRAGWLSSLVMVMEKNPLAGMAGSKLVYPDGRLQEAGGIIWKDASGWNFGHHQNPEAPQFNYVKEVDYISGASIMIRAELWKELGGFDVQYSPAYCEDSDIAFAIREKGYKVLYQPMSVVVHYEGYSHGSDTEKSAISNTKEYQVINNRKFYEKWKTVLERDHFPNGEHVFAARDRSGSKKTLLMIDHYVPQFDKDAGSRTTFQYLELFVKLGFNVKFIGENFYKDEPYTTILQQMGIEVLYGEWYASNWKQWFLDNKDAFDYIYLNRPHISINFIDFFRANSNASIIYYGHDLHFLRKEKRYALEKDPKLLTLAAKWKETEMYLFSKSDIILTPSVDEQKIIQSLNPDFNVQLMRPYIYKSVSEPADDFDARKNIFFVGGFSHAPNTDGILWFVKEVWPAIKQHLQDVKFIIAGSNPPPEIRYLSTDPDI
;
A
#
# COMPACT_ATOMS: atom_id res chain seq x y z
N MET A 1 -46.60 -9.25 5.84
CA MET A 1 -45.77 -10.18 6.61
C MET A 1 -44.48 -9.47 6.97
N GLU A 2 -44.02 -9.57 8.21
CA GLU A 2 -42.77 -8.96 8.67
C GLU A 2 -41.62 -9.96 8.44
N PHE A 3 -40.48 -9.53 7.89
CA PHE A 3 -39.36 -10.42 7.59
C PHE A 3 -38.61 -10.76 8.88
N THR A 4 -38.65 -12.01 9.31
CA THR A 4 -38.04 -12.49 10.57
C THR A 4 -36.65 -13.11 10.39
N GLY A 5 -36.19 -13.28 9.15
CA GLY A 5 -34.94 -14.01 8.82
C GLY A 5 -35.06 -15.54 8.80
N GLU A 6 -36.18 -16.10 9.27
CA GLU A 6 -36.48 -17.55 9.28
C GLU A 6 -36.88 -18.07 7.88
N ARG A 7 -37.50 -17.24 7.05
CA ARG A 7 -38.07 -17.62 5.75
C ARG A 7 -37.49 -16.76 4.64
N TYR A 8 -37.25 -17.37 3.48
CA TYR A 8 -36.81 -16.65 2.29
C TYR A 8 -37.98 -15.88 1.63
N VAL A 9 -37.76 -14.59 1.35
CA VAL A 9 -38.74 -13.66 0.76
C VAL A 9 -38.16 -13.02 -0.51
N PRO A 10 -38.65 -13.38 -1.72
CA PRO A 10 -38.05 -12.96 -2.99
C PRO A 10 -38.05 -11.44 -3.26
N ASP A 11 -38.97 -10.67 -2.65
CA ASP A 11 -39.15 -9.24 -2.95
C ASP A 11 -38.26 -8.30 -2.11
N ASN A 12 -37.49 -8.82 -1.15
CA ASN A 12 -36.67 -8.04 -0.23
C ASN A 12 -35.19 -8.09 -0.65
N PHE A 13 -34.86 -7.39 -1.75
CA PHE A 13 -33.58 -7.46 -2.49
C PHE A 13 -32.34 -6.88 -1.78
N ASP A 14 -32.46 -6.37 -0.56
CA ASP A 14 -31.36 -5.63 0.08
C ASP A 14 -30.30 -6.53 0.75
N ASP A 15 -30.56 -7.82 1.01
CA ASP A 15 -29.59 -8.71 1.67
C ASP A 15 -29.46 -10.08 0.97
N ASN A 16 -28.36 -10.25 0.23
CA ASN A 16 -27.75 -11.52 -0.22
C ASN A 16 -28.25 -12.17 -1.53
N ALA A 17 -27.73 -11.70 -2.68
CA ALA A 17 -28.00 -12.26 -4.01
C ALA A 17 -27.63 -13.75 -4.18
N GLU A 18 -26.62 -14.27 -3.47
CA GLU A 18 -26.21 -15.70 -3.55
C GLU A 18 -27.33 -16.62 -3.03
N LEU A 19 -27.93 -16.26 -1.89
CA LEU A 19 -29.02 -17.02 -1.26
C LEU A 19 -30.25 -17.09 -2.18
N SER A 20 -30.55 -15.99 -2.89
CA SER A 20 -31.69 -15.93 -3.82
C SER A 20 -31.57 -16.91 -4.99
N VAL A 21 -30.36 -17.05 -5.54
CA VAL A 21 -30.07 -17.94 -6.66
C VAL A 21 -30.09 -19.40 -6.23
N GLU A 22 -29.54 -19.73 -5.04
CA GLU A 22 -29.52 -21.10 -4.51
C GLU A 22 -30.95 -21.63 -4.25
N HIS A 23 -31.84 -20.80 -3.69
CA HIS A 23 -33.25 -21.14 -3.49
C HIS A 23 -34.01 -21.35 -4.81
N LEU A 24 -33.89 -20.41 -5.75
CA LEU A 24 -34.55 -20.54 -7.06
C LEU A 24 -34.02 -21.74 -7.86
N HIS A 25 -32.72 -22.03 -7.77
CA HIS A 25 -32.10 -23.14 -8.50
C HIS A 25 -32.70 -24.50 -8.10
N ARG A 26 -32.96 -24.75 -6.81
CA ARG A 26 -33.59 -26.01 -6.38
C ARG A 26 -34.99 -26.20 -6.96
N TYR A 27 -35.83 -25.17 -6.94
CA TYR A 27 -37.17 -25.26 -7.56
C TYR A 27 -37.11 -25.39 -9.09
N HIS A 28 -36.20 -24.67 -9.76
CA HIS A 28 -36.00 -24.83 -11.21
C HIS A 28 -35.48 -26.22 -11.58
N SER A 29 -34.68 -26.86 -10.71
CA SER A 29 -34.09 -28.18 -10.96
C SER A 29 -35.13 -29.31 -11.01
N VAL A 30 -36.30 -29.13 -10.39
CA VAL A 30 -37.36 -30.14 -10.31
C VAL A 30 -38.50 -29.94 -11.31
N LEU A 31 -38.48 -28.89 -12.14
CA LEU A 31 -39.61 -28.57 -13.05
C LEU A 31 -39.94 -29.68 -14.05
N ALA A 32 -38.91 -30.40 -14.53
CA ALA A 32 -39.10 -31.54 -15.42
C ALA A 32 -39.71 -32.75 -14.68
N LEU A 33 -39.36 -32.93 -13.41
CA LEU A 33 -39.81 -34.04 -12.56
C LEU A 33 -41.30 -33.92 -12.22
N VAL A 34 -41.76 -32.70 -11.97
CA VAL A 34 -43.15 -32.41 -11.58
C VAL A 34 -44.11 -32.37 -12.76
N LYS A 35 -43.62 -32.52 -13.99
CA LYS A 35 -44.41 -32.37 -15.21
C LYS A 35 -45.61 -33.32 -15.24
N ASP A 36 -46.82 -32.78 -15.39
CA ASP A 36 -48.09 -33.50 -15.43
C ASP A 36 -48.40 -34.33 -14.16
N LYS A 37 -47.74 -34.03 -13.04
CA LYS A 37 -47.90 -34.72 -11.74
C LYS A 37 -48.72 -33.91 -10.73
N LYS A 38 -49.32 -34.59 -9.75
CA LYS A 38 -49.82 -33.98 -8.53
C LYS A 38 -48.68 -33.81 -7.54
N VAL A 39 -48.41 -32.57 -7.14
CA VAL A 39 -47.24 -32.19 -6.35
C VAL A 39 -47.67 -31.64 -5.00
N LEU A 40 -47.01 -32.08 -3.94
CA LEU A 40 -47.04 -31.45 -2.64
C LEU A 40 -45.73 -30.68 -2.43
N ASP A 41 -45.82 -29.38 -2.17
CA ASP A 41 -44.73 -28.53 -1.70
C ASP A 41 -44.93 -28.34 -0.19
N ILE A 42 -44.18 -29.07 0.64
CA ILE A 42 -44.36 -29.09 2.10
C ILE A 42 -43.31 -28.19 2.76
N ALA A 43 -43.78 -27.33 3.67
CA ALA A 43 -43.11 -26.11 4.15
C ALA A 43 -42.85 -25.09 3.02
N CYS A 44 -43.92 -24.76 2.30
CA CYS A 44 -43.87 -23.91 1.10
C CYS A 44 -43.58 -22.41 1.38
N GLY A 45 -43.59 -21.97 2.64
CA GLY A 45 -43.33 -20.58 3.02
C GLY A 45 -44.30 -19.60 2.36
N GLU A 46 -43.76 -18.60 1.65
CA GLU A 46 -44.57 -17.63 0.92
C GLU A 46 -45.17 -18.15 -0.41
N GLY A 47 -44.85 -19.39 -0.81
CA GLY A 47 -45.49 -20.07 -1.93
C GLY A 47 -44.96 -19.73 -3.33
N TYR A 48 -43.84 -19.00 -3.45
CA TYR A 48 -43.24 -18.69 -4.77
C TYR A 48 -42.80 -19.95 -5.52
N GLY A 49 -42.23 -20.94 -4.82
CA GLY A 49 -41.81 -22.22 -5.38
C GLY A 49 -43.01 -23.05 -5.84
N SER A 50 -44.07 -23.09 -5.02
CA SER A 50 -45.33 -23.73 -5.38
C SER A 50 -45.92 -23.10 -6.64
N ALA A 51 -45.93 -21.75 -6.73
CA ALA A 51 -46.40 -21.02 -7.90
C ALA A 51 -45.56 -21.32 -9.15
N LEU A 52 -44.23 -21.40 -9.03
CA LEU A 52 -43.35 -21.72 -10.16
C LEU A 52 -43.65 -23.11 -10.75
N MET A 53 -43.91 -24.11 -9.91
CA MET A 53 -44.18 -25.49 -10.35
C MET A 53 -45.52 -25.64 -11.08
N THR A 54 -46.50 -24.77 -10.85
CA THR A 54 -47.83 -24.84 -11.49
C THR A 54 -47.79 -24.83 -13.01
N ALA A 55 -46.77 -24.19 -13.59
CA ALA A 55 -46.61 -24.09 -15.03
C ALA A 55 -46.35 -25.45 -15.70
N HIS A 56 -45.91 -26.45 -14.92
CA HIS A 56 -45.50 -27.77 -15.41
C HIS A 56 -46.31 -28.89 -14.74
N ALA A 57 -46.72 -28.72 -13.49
CA ALA A 57 -47.48 -29.70 -12.73
C ALA A 57 -48.97 -29.74 -13.10
N LYS A 58 -49.59 -30.91 -12.92
CA LYS A 58 -51.04 -31.07 -13.07
C LYS A 58 -51.81 -30.36 -11.96
N GLU A 59 -51.30 -30.43 -10.74
CA GLU A 59 -51.87 -29.83 -9.54
C GLU A 59 -50.75 -29.62 -8.52
N VAL A 60 -50.72 -28.49 -7.84
CA VAL A 60 -49.75 -28.18 -6.78
C VAL A 60 -50.50 -27.84 -5.50
N ILE A 61 -50.11 -28.50 -4.41
CA ILE A 61 -50.62 -28.25 -3.07
C ILE A 61 -49.46 -27.73 -2.23
N GLY A 62 -49.52 -26.46 -1.82
CA GLY A 62 -48.57 -25.88 -0.88
C GLY A 62 -49.06 -26.04 0.55
N ILE A 63 -48.24 -26.59 1.44
CA ILE A 63 -48.56 -26.72 2.86
C ILE A 63 -47.50 -26.02 3.70
N ASP A 64 -47.93 -25.22 4.68
CA ASP A 64 -47.06 -24.59 5.67
C ASP A 64 -47.76 -24.56 7.04
N ILE A 65 -46.97 -24.60 8.11
CA ILE A 65 -47.47 -24.59 9.49
C ILE A 65 -47.95 -23.19 9.90
N ASN A 66 -47.46 -22.14 9.23
CA ASN A 66 -47.78 -20.77 9.57
C ASN A 66 -49.01 -20.27 8.78
N SER A 67 -50.12 -20.07 9.49
CA SER A 67 -51.38 -19.56 8.93
C SER A 67 -51.25 -18.20 8.24
N GLU A 68 -50.37 -17.30 8.72
CA GLU A 68 -50.14 -16.00 8.08
C GLU A 68 -49.43 -16.15 6.72
N CYS A 69 -48.49 -17.11 6.61
CA CYS A 69 -47.81 -17.43 5.36
C CYS A 69 -48.79 -17.98 4.34
N ILE A 70 -49.69 -18.87 4.76
CA ILE A 70 -50.73 -19.44 3.89
C ILE A 70 -51.72 -18.38 3.41
N VAL A 71 -52.15 -17.47 4.29
CA VAL A 71 -53.01 -16.35 3.90
C VAL A 71 -52.31 -15.43 2.90
N TYR A 72 -51.01 -15.15 3.11
CA TYR A 72 -50.21 -14.34 2.20
C TYR A 72 -50.02 -15.02 0.84
N ALA A 73 -49.58 -16.29 0.82
CA ALA A 73 -49.37 -17.09 -0.37
C ALA A 73 -50.67 -17.25 -1.18
N ALA A 74 -51.78 -17.56 -0.51
CA ALA A 74 -53.09 -17.62 -1.15
C ALA A 74 -53.54 -16.26 -1.68
N GLY A 75 -53.36 -15.17 -0.93
CA GLY A 75 -53.70 -13.83 -1.40
C GLY A 75 -52.91 -13.38 -2.64
N ARG A 76 -51.65 -13.83 -2.75
CA ARG A 76 -50.75 -13.49 -3.86
C ARG A 76 -50.93 -14.38 -5.09
N TYR A 77 -51.06 -15.69 -4.88
CA TYR A 77 -50.98 -16.68 -5.96
C TYR A 77 -52.31 -17.40 -6.23
N ASN A 78 -53.32 -17.36 -5.36
CA ASN A 78 -54.64 -17.95 -5.62
C ASN A 78 -55.49 -17.00 -6.51
N THR A 79 -55.00 -16.75 -7.71
CA THR A 79 -55.59 -15.85 -8.73
C THR A 79 -55.96 -16.65 -9.99
N THR A 80 -56.67 -16.03 -10.94
CA THR A 80 -57.00 -16.67 -12.24
C THR A 80 -55.79 -17.19 -13.01
N ASN A 81 -54.58 -16.74 -12.67
CA ASN A 81 -53.34 -17.11 -13.34
C ASN A 81 -52.78 -18.47 -12.85
N TYR A 82 -53.27 -19.01 -11.73
CA TYR A 82 -52.79 -20.27 -11.13
C TYR A 82 -53.95 -21.19 -10.71
N PRO A 83 -54.78 -21.66 -11.66
CA PRO A 83 -56.02 -22.38 -11.35
C PRO A 83 -55.81 -23.78 -10.75
N ASN A 84 -54.59 -24.29 -10.79
CA ASN A 84 -54.18 -25.62 -10.31
C ASN A 84 -53.32 -25.56 -9.03
N LEU A 85 -53.34 -24.45 -8.30
CA LEU A 85 -52.60 -24.24 -7.06
C LEU A 85 -53.55 -24.11 -5.86
N THR A 86 -53.30 -24.87 -4.80
CA THR A 86 -54.04 -24.76 -3.53
C THR A 86 -53.07 -24.66 -2.37
N PHE A 87 -53.36 -23.81 -1.40
CA PHE A 87 -52.60 -23.71 -0.15
C PHE A 87 -53.41 -24.21 1.03
N LEU A 88 -52.79 -24.99 1.91
CA LEU A 88 -53.40 -25.53 3.12
C LEU A 88 -52.48 -25.28 4.32
N GLU A 89 -53.06 -24.95 5.46
CA GLU A 89 -52.33 -24.95 6.73
C GLU A 89 -52.14 -26.41 7.19
N GLY A 90 -50.92 -26.79 7.55
CA GLY A 90 -50.63 -28.17 7.96
C GLY A 90 -49.23 -28.37 8.53
N ASN A 91 -49.06 -29.47 9.28
CA ASN A 91 -47.81 -29.80 9.95
C ASN A 91 -47.09 -30.94 9.21
N VAL A 92 -45.77 -30.86 9.10
CA VAL A 92 -44.91 -31.90 8.52
C VAL A 92 -45.04 -33.28 9.19
N GLU A 93 -45.34 -33.30 10.50
CA GLU A 93 -45.56 -34.53 11.27
C GLU A 93 -46.96 -35.13 11.07
N HIS A 94 -47.88 -34.37 10.47
CA HIS A 94 -49.21 -34.84 10.11
C HIS A 94 -49.72 -34.11 8.86
N ILE A 95 -49.36 -34.65 7.69
CA ILE A 95 -49.67 -34.03 6.40
C ILE A 95 -51.17 -34.22 6.13
N ALA A 96 -51.91 -33.11 6.01
CA ALA A 96 -53.36 -33.08 5.88
C ALA A 96 -53.88 -33.52 4.49
N LEU A 97 -53.33 -34.62 3.95
CA LEU A 97 -53.72 -35.23 2.68
C LEU A 97 -54.04 -36.72 2.85
N PRO A 98 -54.92 -37.29 2.01
CA PRO A 98 -55.19 -38.72 2.01
C PRO A 98 -53.95 -39.56 1.66
N ASP A 99 -53.97 -40.83 2.05
CA ASP A 99 -52.95 -41.79 1.66
C ASP A 99 -52.87 -41.91 0.13
N ALA A 100 -51.66 -42.05 -0.41
CA ALA A 100 -51.41 -42.22 -1.84
C ALA A 100 -52.13 -41.19 -2.74
N SER A 101 -52.08 -39.91 -2.37
CA SER A 101 -52.82 -38.82 -3.03
C SER A 101 -51.96 -37.93 -3.93
N VAL A 102 -50.64 -37.96 -3.79
CA VAL A 102 -49.70 -37.14 -4.57
C VAL A 102 -48.61 -37.99 -5.23
N ASP A 103 -48.20 -37.58 -6.42
CA ASP A 103 -47.17 -38.27 -7.20
C ASP A 103 -45.75 -37.83 -6.78
N VAL A 104 -45.59 -36.57 -6.37
CA VAL A 104 -44.28 -35.98 -6.00
C VAL A 104 -44.43 -35.12 -4.74
N VAL A 105 -43.48 -35.26 -3.81
CA VAL A 105 -43.34 -34.37 -2.65
C VAL A 105 -42.01 -33.62 -2.75
N ILE A 106 -42.05 -32.29 -2.64
CA ILE A 106 -40.90 -31.38 -2.64
C ILE A 106 -40.79 -30.74 -1.26
N SER A 107 -39.60 -30.76 -0.66
CA SER A 107 -39.31 -30.13 0.63
C SER A 107 -37.88 -29.62 0.65
N PHE A 108 -37.69 -28.31 0.58
CA PHE A 108 -36.36 -27.72 0.60
C PHE A 108 -36.12 -26.95 1.90
N GLU A 109 -35.01 -27.27 2.58
CA GLU A 109 -34.59 -26.62 3.84
C GLU A 109 -35.69 -26.63 4.91
N THR A 110 -36.17 -27.83 5.24
CA THR A 110 -37.29 -28.04 6.17
C THR A 110 -36.93 -29.00 7.29
N ILE A 111 -36.16 -30.05 6.99
CA ILE A 111 -35.94 -31.17 7.89
C ILE A 111 -35.05 -30.78 9.08
N GLU A 112 -34.17 -29.80 8.90
CA GLU A 112 -33.29 -29.24 9.91
C GLU A 112 -34.02 -28.39 10.97
N HIS A 113 -35.23 -27.93 10.66
CA HIS A 113 -36.05 -27.10 11.55
C HIS A 113 -36.88 -27.91 12.55
N VAL A 114 -36.81 -29.24 12.50
CA VAL A 114 -37.55 -30.13 13.41
C VAL A 114 -36.61 -31.10 14.11
N GLY A 115 -36.89 -31.40 15.37
CA GLY A 115 -36.10 -32.36 16.15
C GLY A 115 -36.07 -33.77 15.56
N GLU A 116 -35.07 -34.56 15.95
CA GLU A 116 -34.77 -35.91 15.40
C GLU A 116 -36.00 -36.86 15.33
N ALA A 117 -36.85 -36.87 16.37
CA ALA A 117 -38.05 -37.71 16.37
C ALA A 117 -39.13 -37.23 15.38
N ALA A 118 -39.20 -35.93 15.11
CA ALA A 118 -40.11 -35.34 14.15
C ALA A 118 -39.60 -35.54 12.70
N GLN A 119 -38.28 -35.56 12.47
CA GLN A 119 -37.69 -35.90 11.17
C GLN A 119 -38.12 -37.30 10.70
N VAL A 120 -38.10 -38.28 11.59
CA VAL A 120 -38.55 -39.65 11.28
C VAL A 120 -40.04 -39.68 10.91
N ARG A 121 -40.88 -39.01 11.72
CA ARG A 121 -42.33 -38.94 11.46
C ARG A 121 -42.65 -38.21 10.16
N PHE A 122 -41.90 -37.15 9.85
CA PHE A 122 -42.05 -36.41 8.61
C PHE A 122 -41.82 -37.31 7.39
N ILE A 123 -40.72 -38.07 7.36
CA ILE A 123 -40.44 -38.98 6.25
C ILE A 123 -41.49 -40.11 6.14
N GLU A 124 -42.03 -40.58 7.28
CA GLU A 124 -43.11 -41.57 7.30
C GLU A 124 -44.43 -41.02 6.73
N GLU A 125 -44.79 -39.78 7.09
CA GLU A 125 -45.96 -39.09 6.54
C GLU A 125 -45.81 -38.80 5.04
N VAL A 126 -44.61 -38.38 4.59
CA VAL A 126 -44.32 -38.22 3.16
C VAL A 126 -44.54 -39.53 2.43
N LYS A 127 -44.05 -40.65 2.98
CA LYS A 127 -44.25 -41.97 2.39
C LYS A 127 -45.73 -42.39 2.36
N ARG A 128 -46.53 -42.00 3.36
CA ARG A 128 -47.97 -42.26 3.40
C ARG A 128 -48.72 -41.55 2.28
N VAL A 129 -48.41 -40.28 2.02
CA VAL A 129 -49.15 -39.46 1.03
C VAL A 129 -48.71 -39.73 -0.41
N LEU A 130 -47.50 -40.27 -0.61
CA LEU A 130 -47.00 -40.64 -1.94
C LEU A 130 -47.74 -41.83 -2.54
N THR A 131 -48.10 -41.74 -3.82
CA THR A 131 -48.61 -42.87 -4.61
C THR A 131 -47.56 -43.99 -4.73
N PRO A 132 -47.95 -45.24 -5.05
CA PRO A 132 -46.98 -46.27 -5.45
C PRO A 132 -46.13 -45.79 -6.63
N GLY A 133 -44.80 -45.74 -6.43
CA GLY A 133 -43.86 -45.17 -7.41
C GLY A 133 -43.72 -43.65 -7.37
N GLY A 134 -44.28 -43.00 -6.35
CA GLY A 134 -44.10 -41.58 -6.09
C GLY A 134 -42.67 -41.24 -5.65
N ILE A 135 -42.33 -39.96 -5.72
CA ILE A 135 -40.96 -39.47 -5.51
C ILE A 135 -40.95 -38.37 -4.45
N LEU A 136 -40.00 -38.44 -3.51
CA LEU A 136 -39.66 -37.34 -2.62
C LEU A 136 -38.37 -36.68 -3.11
N VAL A 137 -38.36 -35.34 -3.17
CA VAL A 137 -37.15 -34.53 -3.31
C VAL A 137 -37.01 -33.68 -2.05
N VAL A 138 -35.92 -33.90 -1.32
CA VAL A 138 -35.66 -33.24 -0.04
C VAL A 138 -34.26 -32.65 0.02
N SER A 139 -34.10 -31.43 0.55
CA SER A 139 -32.78 -30.82 0.79
C SER A 139 -32.56 -30.41 2.23
N THR A 140 -31.29 -30.39 2.64
CA THR A 140 -30.83 -29.94 3.96
C THR A 140 -29.38 -29.43 3.88
N PRO A 141 -28.95 -28.48 4.74
CA PRO A 141 -27.55 -28.10 4.85
C PRO A 141 -26.67 -29.27 5.32
N ASP A 142 -25.47 -29.37 4.77
CA ASP A 142 -24.49 -30.37 5.22
C ASP A 142 -23.80 -29.90 6.50
N LYS A 143 -24.18 -30.44 7.66
CA LYS A 143 -23.68 -30.03 8.98
C LYS A 143 -22.15 -29.86 9.06
N GLU A 144 -21.38 -30.78 8.48
CA GLU A 144 -19.91 -30.74 8.49
C GLU A 144 -19.36 -29.53 7.70
N ASN A 145 -20.07 -29.12 6.65
CA ASN A 145 -19.62 -28.09 5.71
C ASN A 145 -20.35 -26.75 5.88
N TYR A 146 -21.47 -26.73 6.61
CA TYR A 146 -22.29 -25.55 6.89
C TYR A 146 -21.97 -24.96 8.27
N THR A 147 -22.04 -25.76 9.34
CA THR A 147 -21.95 -25.29 10.73
C THR A 147 -20.58 -25.49 11.36
N GLU A 148 -20.01 -26.70 11.28
CA GLU A 148 -18.78 -27.04 12.03
C GLU A 148 -17.52 -26.36 11.48
N ARG A 149 -17.50 -26.06 10.17
CA ARG A 149 -16.33 -25.50 9.50
C ARG A 149 -16.28 -23.97 9.49
N TYR A 150 -17.44 -23.31 9.49
CA TYR A 150 -17.55 -21.86 9.36
C TYR A 150 -17.99 -21.15 10.65
N GLU A 151 -18.13 -21.89 11.76
CA GLU A 151 -18.65 -21.39 13.04
C GLU A 151 -20.00 -20.66 12.89
N HIS A 152 -20.80 -21.07 11.90
CA HIS A 152 -22.09 -20.48 11.62
C HIS A 152 -23.15 -21.12 12.53
N GLN A 153 -23.87 -20.31 13.31
CA GLN A 153 -25.01 -20.77 14.11
C GLN A 153 -26.27 -20.16 13.52
N ASN A 154 -27.18 -21.01 13.03
CA ASN A 154 -28.53 -20.59 12.68
C ASN A 154 -29.47 -20.91 13.85
N ASP A 155 -30.01 -19.86 14.50
CA ASP A 155 -30.87 -19.97 15.67
C ASP A 155 -32.20 -20.71 15.40
N PHE A 156 -32.54 -20.95 14.13
CA PHE A 156 -33.77 -21.65 13.72
C PHE A 156 -33.56 -23.12 13.33
N HIS A 157 -32.32 -23.62 13.27
CA HIS A 157 -32.04 -25.04 13.00
C HIS A 157 -32.07 -25.83 14.32
N GLU A 158 -33.12 -26.64 14.52
CA GLU A 158 -33.25 -27.49 15.70
C GLU A 158 -32.31 -28.71 15.63
N HIS A 159 -32.15 -29.31 14.44
CA HIS A 159 -31.28 -30.47 14.25
C HIS A 159 -30.75 -30.62 12.81
N GLU A 160 -29.51 -30.19 12.57
CA GLU A 160 -28.81 -30.42 11.30
C GLU A 160 -28.24 -31.85 11.19
N LEU A 161 -28.25 -32.40 9.98
CA LEU A 161 -27.80 -33.76 9.68
C LEU A 161 -26.48 -33.75 8.91
N THR A 162 -25.58 -34.68 9.26
CA THR A 162 -24.45 -35.04 8.39
C THR A 162 -24.96 -35.87 7.19
N ARG A 163 -24.14 -35.98 6.14
CA ARG A 163 -24.47 -36.80 4.96
C ARG A 163 -24.85 -38.24 5.30
N ASP A 164 -24.17 -38.85 6.26
CA ASP A 164 -24.40 -40.24 6.66
C ASP A 164 -25.70 -40.39 7.47
N GLU A 165 -25.99 -39.45 8.37
CA GLU A 165 -27.25 -39.41 9.12
C GLU A 165 -28.45 -39.22 8.17
N PHE A 166 -28.34 -38.28 7.23
CA PHE A 166 -29.38 -38.03 6.24
C PHE A 166 -29.62 -39.24 5.32
N ARG A 167 -28.54 -39.91 4.88
CA ARG A 167 -28.62 -41.17 4.13
C ARG A 167 -29.30 -42.28 4.92
N SER A 168 -28.97 -42.43 6.20
CA SER A 168 -29.55 -43.45 7.07
C SER A 168 -31.06 -43.23 7.25
N LEU A 169 -31.47 -41.99 7.49
CA LEU A 169 -32.87 -41.61 7.64
C LEU A 169 -33.69 -41.97 6.39
N LEU A 170 -33.20 -41.63 5.19
CA LEU A 170 -33.93 -41.88 3.95
C LEU A 170 -33.90 -43.35 3.52
N SER A 171 -32.74 -44.01 3.58
CA SER A 171 -32.58 -45.40 3.11
C SER A 171 -33.29 -46.42 3.98
N SER A 172 -33.65 -46.05 5.20
CA SER A 172 -34.47 -46.90 6.08
C SER A 172 -35.95 -46.88 5.71
N ARG A 173 -36.41 -45.94 4.87
CA ARG A 173 -37.81 -45.79 4.45
C ARG A 173 -38.00 -45.97 2.94
N PHE A 174 -37.04 -45.60 2.09
CA PHE A 174 -37.11 -45.74 0.64
C PHE A 174 -36.09 -46.74 0.11
N LYS A 175 -36.44 -47.47 -0.95
CA LYS A 175 -35.55 -48.46 -1.57
C LYS A 175 -34.44 -47.81 -2.39
N GLU A 176 -34.77 -46.74 -3.10
CA GLU A 176 -33.85 -45.98 -3.95
C GLU A 176 -33.63 -44.60 -3.35
N VAL A 177 -32.36 -44.22 -3.18
CA VAL A 177 -31.93 -42.91 -2.66
C VAL A 177 -30.74 -42.41 -3.47
N GLU A 178 -30.97 -41.40 -4.29
CA GLU A 178 -29.93 -40.73 -5.07
C GLU A 178 -29.58 -39.38 -4.43
N PHE A 179 -28.28 -39.08 -4.34
CA PHE A 179 -27.78 -37.85 -3.72
C PHE A 179 -27.19 -36.91 -4.75
N PHE A 180 -27.55 -35.65 -4.62
CA PHE A 180 -27.03 -34.51 -5.36
C PHE A 180 -26.46 -33.49 -4.37
N GLU A 181 -25.56 -32.66 -4.88
CA GLU A 181 -24.95 -31.59 -4.10
C GLU A 181 -25.17 -30.28 -4.83
N GLN A 182 -25.49 -29.23 -4.09
CA GLN A 182 -25.59 -27.89 -4.63
C GLN A 182 -24.39 -27.05 -4.18
N GLY A 183 -23.82 -26.30 -5.11
CA GLY A 183 -22.82 -25.30 -4.78
C GLY A 183 -22.53 -24.38 -5.96
N PHE A 184 -21.89 -23.27 -5.65
CA PHE A 184 -21.58 -22.23 -6.61
C PHE A 184 -20.28 -22.52 -7.37
N GLU A 185 -20.28 -22.34 -8.69
CA GLU A 185 -19.09 -22.45 -9.55
C GLU A 185 -19.07 -21.35 -10.60
N ILE A 186 -17.87 -20.86 -10.92
CA ILE A 186 -17.68 -19.92 -12.03
C ILE A 186 -17.66 -20.73 -13.32
N ILE A 187 -18.59 -20.43 -14.21
CA ILE A 187 -18.72 -21.09 -15.52
C ILE A 187 -18.47 -20.09 -16.65
N SER A 188 -17.77 -20.55 -17.69
CA SER A 188 -17.62 -19.85 -18.96
C SER A 188 -18.47 -20.57 -20.00
N ALA A 189 -19.43 -19.87 -20.62
CA ALA A 189 -20.36 -20.45 -21.58
C ALA A 189 -20.27 -19.76 -22.94
N ILE A 190 -20.43 -20.55 -24.01
CA ILE A 190 -20.49 -20.08 -25.39
C ILE A 190 -21.81 -20.58 -25.98
N SER A 191 -22.64 -19.66 -26.47
CA SER A 191 -23.92 -19.97 -27.11
C SER A 191 -24.10 -19.15 -28.41
N PRO A 192 -24.77 -19.68 -29.45
CA PRO A 192 -25.04 -18.96 -30.69
C PRO A 192 -26.10 -17.83 -30.57
N GLY A 193 -26.64 -17.57 -29.37
CA GLY A 193 -27.65 -16.55 -29.10
C GLY A 193 -27.52 -15.93 -27.70
N VAL A 194 -28.61 -15.35 -27.18
CA VAL A 194 -28.64 -14.80 -25.82
C VAL A 194 -28.49 -15.94 -24.81
N LEU A 195 -27.52 -15.80 -23.90
CA LEU A 195 -27.32 -16.74 -22.78
C LEU A 195 -28.61 -16.76 -21.94
N GLY A 196 -29.21 -17.94 -21.77
CA GLY A 196 -30.51 -18.13 -21.09
C GLY A 196 -31.57 -18.85 -21.95
N GLU A 197 -31.44 -18.80 -23.28
CA GLU A 197 -32.38 -19.45 -24.22
C GLU A 197 -31.87 -20.80 -24.77
N THR A 198 -30.75 -21.30 -24.24
CA THR A 198 -30.08 -22.50 -24.76
C THR A 198 -30.54 -23.76 -24.01
N GLU A 199 -31.16 -24.70 -24.73
CA GLU A 199 -31.75 -25.93 -24.13
C GLU A 199 -30.70 -26.94 -23.63
N SER A 200 -29.45 -26.86 -24.08
CA SER A 200 -28.39 -27.79 -23.66
C SER A 200 -27.03 -27.13 -23.59
N ILE A 201 -26.33 -27.28 -22.47
CA ILE A 201 -24.96 -26.80 -22.27
C ILE A 201 -24.04 -28.00 -22.09
N ARG A 202 -22.97 -28.08 -22.90
CA ARG A 202 -21.93 -29.09 -22.71
C ARG A 202 -20.95 -28.62 -21.64
N VAL A 203 -20.90 -29.33 -20.52
CA VAL A 203 -19.91 -29.08 -19.46
C VAL A 203 -18.59 -29.79 -19.80
N ILE A 204 -17.48 -29.06 -19.79
CA ILE A 204 -16.13 -29.60 -20.01
C ILE A 204 -15.31 -29.36 -18.75
N ASN A 205 -14.88 -30.45 -18.09
CA ASN A 205 -13.91 -30.37 -17.01
C ASN A 205 -12.49 -30.39 -17.62
N TRP A 206 -11.81 -29.24 -17.61
CA TRP A 206 -10.48 -29.11 -18.23
C TRP A 206 -9.33 -29.55 -17.31
N GLN A 207 -9.58 -29.72 -16.00
CA GLN A 207 -8.56 -30.12 -15.04
C GLN A 207 -8.32 -31.63 -15.10
N LYS A 208 -7.04 -32.04 -15.25
CA LYS A 208 -6.63 -33.45 -15.29
C LYS A 208 -6.84 -34.21 -13.97
N ASN A 209 -6.95 -33.50 -12.83
CA ASN A 209 -7.17 -34.06 -11.49
C ASN A 209 -7.89 -33.00 -10.62
N PRO A 210 -9.23 -32.92 -10.64
CA PRO A 210 -9.94 -31.96 -9.81
C PRO A 210 -9.77 -32.31 -8.33
N VAL A 211 -9.42 -31.32 -7.50
CA VAL A 211 -9.51 -31.46 -6.04
C VAL A 211 -10.99 -31.46 -5.67
N PRO A 212 -11.50 -32.46 -4.93
CA PRO A 212 -12.90 -32.48 -4.52
C PRO A 212 -13.23 -31.23 -3.70
N LYS A 213 -14.12 -30.38 -4.21
CA LYS A 213 -14.66 -29.24 -3.47
C LYS A 213 -15.83 -29.72 -2.63
N LYS A 214 -15.84 -29.39 -1.34
CA LYS A 214 -16.96 -29.69 -0.43
C LYS A 214 -18.12 -28.72 -0.70
N ARG A 215 -19.37 -29.19 -0.61
CA ARG A 215 -20.59 -28.47 -1.03
C ARG A 215 -21.46 -28.13 0.18
N LYS A 216 -22.22 -27.04 0.12
CA LYS A 216 -22.99 -26.50 1.26
C LYS A 216 -24.28 -27.28 1.53
N TYR A 217 -24.97 -27.71 0.47
CA TYR A 217 -26.29 -28.36 0.59
C TYR A 217 -26.29 -29.76 -0.01
N LEU A 218 -27.00 -30.66 0.66
CA LEU A 218 -27.33 -32.00 0.21
C LEU A 218 -28.77 -32.01 -0.31
N ILE A 219 -28.98 -32.63 -1.47
CA ILE A 219 -30.31 -32.87 -2.02
C ILE A 219 -30.44 -34.37 -2.24
N ALA A 220 -31.55 -34.96 -1.83
CA ALA A 220 -31.84 -36.37 -2.05
C ALA A 220 -33.14 -36.54 -2.84
N VAL A 221 -33.11 -37.44 -3.81
CA VAL A 221 -34.29 -37.91 -4.54
C VAL A 221 -34.53 -39.35 -4.13
N THR A 222 -35.73 -39.66 -3.66
CA THR A 222 -36.06 -40.98 -3.12
C THR A 222 -37.31 -41.57 -3.74
N SER A 223 -37.33 -42.90 -3.91
CA SER A 223 -38.52 -43.65 -4.36
C SER A 223 -38.46 -45.12 -3.94
N ASP A 224 -39.59 -45.81 -4.00
CA ASP A 224 -39.67 -47.27 -3.88
C ASP A 224 -39.52 -47.99 -5.22
N GLU A 225 -39.46 -47.24 -6.33
CA GLU A 225 -39.23 -47.70 -7.70
C GLU A 225 -37.90 -47.13 -8.25
N PRO A 226 -37.29 -47.76 -9.28
CA PRO A 226 -36.04 -47.29 -9.87
C PRO A 226 -36.11 -45.83 -10.39
N LEU A 227 -35.14 -45.01 -9.97
CA LEU A 227 -34.99 -43.62 -10.43
C LEU A 227 -34.40 -43.56 -11.86
N GLN A 228 -34.81 -42.57 -12.65
CA GLN A 228 -34.26 -42.38 -14.01
C GLN A 228 -32.90 -41.66 -13.98
N PRO A 229 -31.99 -41.90 -14.96
CA PRO A 229 -30.69 -41.23 -14.98
C PRO A 229 -30.87 -39.71 -15.17
N HIS A 230 -30.33 -38.90 -14.25
CA HIS A 230 -30.28 -37.42 -14.30
C HIS A 230 -31.51 -36.64 -13.84
N VAL A 231 -32.25 -37.13 -12.84
CA VAL A 231 -33.56 -36.58 -12.42
C VAL A 231 -33.60 -35.06 -12.20
N ILE A 232 -32.54 -34.41 -11.68
CA ILE A 232 -32.55 -32.97 -11.35
C ILE A 232 -31.23 -32.21 -11.65
N SER A 233 -30.31 -32.76 -12.45
CA SER A 233 -29.02 -32.11 -12.73
C SER A 233 -29.19 -30.86 -13.62
N SER A 234 -28.88 -29.68 -13.09
CA SER A 234 -29.09 -28.40 -13.80
C SER A 234 -28.03 -27.34 -13.47
N VAL A 235 -27.90 -26.35 -14.35
CA VAL A 235 -27.06 -25.16 -14.17
C VAL A 235 -27.95 -23.93 -14.31
N VAL A 236 -27.93 -23.04 -13.32
CA VAL A 236 -28.63 -21.75 -13.38
C VAL A 236 -27.61 -20.64 -13.61
N MET A 237 -27.97 -19.69 -14.49
CA MET A 237 -27.18 -18.50 -14.81
C MET A 237 -28.00 -17.27 -14.44
N ASP A 238 -27.41 -16.37 -13.67
CA ASP A 238 -27.95 -15.04 -13.46
C ASP A 238 -27.37 -14.08 -14.50
N THR A 239 -28.23 -13.52 -15.36
CA THR A 239 -27.85 -12.62 -16.46
C THR A 239 -27.98 -11.14 -16.09
N ASP A 240 -28.58 -10.82 -14.94
CA ASP A 240 -28.72 -9.45 -14.48
C ASP A 240 -27.50 -9.01 -13.65
N LYS A 241 -27.10 -7.76 -13.89
CA LYS A 241 -25.96 -6.92 -13.45
C LYS A 241 -25.14 -7.21 -12.16
N GLU A 242 -25.39 -8.24 -11.36
CA GLU A 242 -24.60 -8.62 -10.18
C GLU A 242 -23.33 -9.44 -10.53
N TYR A 243 -23.32 -10.18 -11.64
CA TYR A 243 -22.16 -11.00 -12.07
C TYR A 243 -20.87 -10.17 -12.24
N PHE A 244 -20.98 -8.94 -12.76
CA PHE A 244 -19.82 -8.07 -12.96
C PHE A 244 -19.18 -7.60 -11.64
N LYS A 245 -19.97 -7.34 -10.59
CA LYS A 245 -19.42 -7.00 -9.25
C LYS A 245 -18.62 -8.16 -8.65
N GLN A 246 -19.08 -9.40 -8.85
CA GLN A 246 -18.37 -10.57 -8.35
C GLN A 246 -17.13 -10.91 -9.20
N VAL A 247 -17.18 -10.73 -10.52
CA VAL A 247 -15.99 -10.83 -11.38
C VAL A 247 -14.96 -9.78 -11.01
N ASP A 248 -15.38 -8.53 -10.74
CA ASP A 248 -14.49 -7.47 -10.26
C ASP A 248 -13.87 -7.86 -8.90
N ARG A 249 -14.66 -8.45 -7.99
CA ARG A 249 -14.16 -8.97 -6.71
C ARG A 249 -13.22 -10.17 -6.87
N ILE A 250 -13.45 -11.05 -7.84
CA ILE A 250 -12.59 -12.20 -8.17
C ILE A 250 -11.29 -11.70 -8.80
N VAL A 251 -11.34 -10.66 -9.63
CA VAL A 251 -10.16 -9.99 -10.20
C VAL A 251 -9.39 -9.27 -9.09
N GLU A 252 -10.06 -8.62 -8.14
CA GLU A 252 -9.43 -8.07 -6.93
C GLU A 252 -8.77 -9.16 -6.08
N LEU A 253 -9.47 -10.26 -5.82
CA LEU A 253 -8.93 -11.41 -5.07
C LEU A 253 -7.80 -12.10 -5.82
N GLN A 254 -7.83 -12.15 -7.16
CA GLN A 254 -6.73 -12.64 -7.98
C GLN A 254 -5.53 -11.70 -7.88
N HIS A 255 -5.73 -10.38 -7.88
CA HIS A 255 -4.66 -9.42 -7.60
C HIS A 255 -4.13 -9.55 -6.17
N GLU A 256 -4.97 -9.84 -5.18
CA GLU A 256 -4.53 -10.12 -3.80
C GLU A 256 -3.77 -11.45 -3.69
N VAL A 257 -4.20 -12.50 -4.39
CA VAL A 257 -3.50 -13.80 -4.44
C VAL A 257 -2.19 -13.70 -5.23
N GLU A 258 -2.13 -12.91 -6.29
CA GLU A 258 -0.87 -12.58 -6.99
C GLU A 258 0.04 -11.71 -6.12
N LYS A 259 -0.52 -10.79 -5.32
CA LYS A 259 0.21 -9.99 -4.34
C LYS A 259 0.77 -10.87 -3.22
N LEU A 260 -0.01 -11.84 -2.71
CA LEU A 260 0.41 -12.84 -1.73
C LEU A 260 1.42 -13.83 -2.32
N GLY A 261 1.29 -14.19 -3.60
CA GLY A 261 2.26 -15.00 -4.33
C GLY A 261 3.59 -14.27 -4.54
N LYS A 262 3.55 -12.98 -4.86
CA LYS A 262 4.73 -12.09 -4.90
C LYS A 262 5.35 -11.94 -3.51
N TRP A 263 4.52 -11.83 -2.46
CA TRP A 263 4.97 -11.80 -1.06
C TRP A 263 5.62 -13.12 -0.63
N GLY A 264 5.07 -14.25 -1.04
CA GLY A 264 5.67 -15.58 -0.82
C GLY A 264 7.02 -15.71 -1.54
N GLN A 265 7.12 -15.23 -2.78
CA GLN A 265 8.38 -15.18 -3.53
C GLN A 265 9.40 -14.18 -2.93
N GLU A 266 8.94 -13.07 -2.35
CA GLU A 266 9.79 -12.11 -1.63
C GLU A 266 10.26 -12.66 -0.28
N LEU A 267 9.41 -13.41 0.43
CA LEU A 267 9.77 -14.11 1.67
C LEU A 267 10.75 -15.26 1.40
N ASP A 268 10.54 -16.03 0.33
CA ASP A 268 11.50 -17.07 -0.09
C ASP A 268 12.82 -16.47 -0.55
N ARG A 269 12.79 -15.33 -1.24
CA ARG A 269 13.99 -14.57 -1.62
C ARG A 269 14.71 -13.99 -0.41
N GLY A 270 13.98 -13.40 0.54
CA GLY A 270 14.50 -12.92 1.82
C GLY A 270 15.07 -14.05 2.68
N ARG A 271 14.48 -15.26 2.62
CA ARG A 271 15.03 -16.47 3.26
C ARG A 271 16.34 -16.90 2.60
N ILE A 272 16.40 -16.95 1.26
CA ILE A 272 17.62 -17.27 0.50
C ILE A 272 18.72 -16.22 0.74
N GLU A 273 18.36 -14.94 0.84
CA GLU A 273 19.27 -13.83 1.19
C GLU A 273 19.79 -13.97 2.63
N ALA A 274 18.93 -14.31 3.59
CA ALA A 274 19.33 -14.55 4.97
C ALA A 274 20.25 -15.78 5.11
N GLU A 275 19.94 -16.88 4.42
CA GLU A 275 20.79 -18.09 4.39
C GLU A 275 22.15 -17.81 3.71
N THR A 276 22.15 -17.00 2.65
CA THR A 276 23.37 -16.58 1.95
C THR A 276 24.20 -15.63 2.82
N GLN A 277 23.56 -14.71 3.56
CA GLN A 277 24.24 -13.86 4.53
C GLN A 277 24.81 -14.65 5.71
N ILE A 278 24.08 -15.64 6.23
CA ILE A 278 24.57 -16.53 7.30
C ILE A 278 25.79 -17.34 6.82
N ARG A 279 25.77 -17.81 5.57
CA ARG A 279 26.91 -18.50 4.93
C ARG A 279 28.10 -17.56 4.75
N LEU A 280 27.90 -16.37 4.20
CA LEU A 280 28.94 -15.35 4.01
C LEU A 280 29.50 -14.83 5.34
N LEU A 281 28.67 -14.72 6.38
CA LEU A 281 29.10 -14.35 7.73
C LEU A 281 29.92 -15.47 8.37
N SER A 282 29.57 -16.73 8.12
CA SER A 282 30.32 -17.90 8.59
C SER A 282 31.67 -18.07 7.86
N GLU A 283 31.72 -17.75 6.57
CA GLU A 283 32.96 -17.69 5.77
C GLU A 283 33.84 -16.49 6.19
N LYS A 284 33.24 -15.33 6.48
CA LYS A 284 33.95 -14.19 7.09
C LYS A 284 34.47 -14.54 8.49
N LEU A 285 33.71 -15.28 9.30
CA LEU A 285 34.11 -15.72 10.64
C LEU A 285 35.36 -16.61 10.59
N GLN A 286 35.50 -17.46 9.57
CA GLN A 286 36.70 -18.26 9.32
C GLN A 286 37.90 -17.45 8.82
N PHE A 287 37.67 -16.29 8.19
CA PHE A 287 38.73 -15.42 7.65
C PHE A 287 39.26 -14.40 8.68
N PHE A 288 38.48 -14.03 9.69
CA PHE A 288 38.82 -12.99 10.68
C PHE A 288 39.62 -13.46 11.92
N GLU A 289 40.06 -14.72 11.98
CA GLU A 289 40.96 -15.21 13.03
C GLU A 289 42.42 -14.80 12.76
N GLY A 290 42.85 -13.68 13.33
CA GLY A 290 44.27 -13.31 13.29
C GLY A 290 44.71 -12.17 14.20
N GLN A 291 44.10 -10.98 14.15
CA GLN A 291 44.69 -9.80 14.81
C GLN A 291 43.74 -8.77 15.42
N GLN A 292 42.43 -8.77 15.11
CA GLN A 292 41.49 -7.81 15.74
C GLN A 292 40.83 -8.32 17.04
N LEU A 293 41.03 -9.59 17.40
CA LEU A 293 40.38 -10.18 18.59
C LEU A 293 40.97 -9.65 19.90
N GLN A 294 42.26 -9.27 19.96
CA GLN A 294 42.87 -8.79 21.20
C GLN A 294 42.41 -7.39 21.60
N ASP A 295 42.28 -6.47 20.65
CA ASP A 295 41.79 -5.11 20.91
C ASP A 295 40.31 -5.10 21.30
N LEU A 296 39.51 -5.96 20.67
CA LEU A 296 38.09 -6.06 20.99
C LEU A 296 37.87 -6.74 22.36
N VAL A 297 38.67 -7.75 22.70
CA VAL A 297 38.64 -8.40 24.04
C VAL A 297 39.06 -7.42 25.14
N ALA A 298 40.04 -6.55 24.89
CA ALA A 298 40.42 -5.50 25.83
C ALA A 298 39.29 -4.48 26.05
N LYS A 299 38.62 -4.04 24.96
CA LYS A 299 37.48 -3.12 25.03
C LYS A 299 36.26 -3.72 25.72
N VAL A 300 35.96 -5.00 25.45
CA VAL A 300 34.87 -5.73 26.12
C VAL A 300 35.16 -5.90 27.61
N SER A 301 36.42 -6.14 28.00
CA SER A 301 36.80 -6.29 29.41
C SER A 301 36.65 -4.96 30.19
N GLN A 302 37.04 -3.83 29.60
CA GLN A 302 36.82 -2.50 30.18
C GLN A 302 35.34 -2.15 30.33
N LEU A 303 34.52 -2.46 29.32
CA LEU A 303 33.08 -2.23 29.38
C LEU A 303 32.39 -3.13 30.42
N GLN A 304 32.87 -4.37 30.61
CA GLN A 304 32.36 -5.28 31.63
C GLN A 304 32.68 -4.83 33.06
N GLU A 305 33.87 -4.28 33.31
CA GLU A 305 34.21 -3.68 34.61
C GLU A 305 33.37 -2.45 34.91
N TRP A 306 33.20 -1.56 33.94
CA TRP A 306 32.37 -0.36 34.08
C TRP A 306 30.91 -0.71 34.40
N LEU A 307 30.32 -1.70 33.69
CA LEU A 307 28.95 -2.16 33.97
C LEU A 307 28.81 -2.79 35.36
N ALA A 308 29.83 -3.51 35.84
CA ALA A 308 29.81 -4.14 37.15
C ALA A 308 29.84 -3.11 38.31
N VAL A 309 30.58 -2.01 38.14
CA VAL A 309 30.60 -0.90 39.11
C VAL A 309 29.24 -0.21 39.16
N GLN A 310 28.65 0.11 38.01
CA GLN A 310 27.33 0.75 37.94
C GLN A 310 26.21 -0.13 38.51
N SER A 311 26.27 -1.45 38.29
CA SER A 311 25.34 -2.42 38.90
C SER A 311 25.38 -2.37 40.43
N LYS A 312 26.59 -2.36 41.01
CA LYS A 312 26.79 -2.41 42.46
C LYS A 312 26.35 -1.11 43.15
N GLU A 313 26.55 0.04 42.50
CA GLU A 313 26.06 1.33 42.99
C GLU A 313 24.53 1.38 43.02
N LYS A 314 23.86 0.85 41.99
CA LYS A 314 22.40 0.80 41.92
C LYS A 314 21.79 -0.18 42.93
N GLU A 315 22.38 -1.35 43.13
CA GLU A 315 21.95 -2.31 44.17
C GLU A 315 22.05 -1.72 45.58
N THR A 316 23.15 -1.00 45.87
CA THR A 316 23.34 -0.34 47.18
C THR A 316 22.31 0.77 47.41
N GLN A 317 21.92 1.48 46.34
CA GLN A 317 20.89 2.53 46.41
C GLN A 317 19.49 1.96 46.65
N ILE A 318 19.16 0.83 46.01
CA ILE A 318 17.89 0.12 46.22
C ILE A 318 17.79 -0.39 47.66
N GLN A 319 18.84 -1.03 48.19
CA GLN A 319 18.84 -1.57 49.55
C GLN A 319 18.59 -0.50 50.62
N ARG A 320 19.21 0.70 50.47
CA ARG A 320 18.97 1.82 51.40
C ARG A 320 17.54 2.34 51.37
N LEU A 321 16.89 2.32 50.21
CA LEU A 321 15.50 2.77 50.04
C LEU A 321 14.52 1.74 50.63
N GLU A 322 14.79 0.45 50.48
CA GLU A 322 13.99 -0.63 51.06
C GLU A 322 14.07 -0.63 52.60
N GLU A 323 15.25 -0.43 53.17
CA GLU A 323 15.44 -0.32 54.62
C GLU A 323 14.70 0.90 55.21
N ALA A 324 14.71 2.04 54.52
CA ALA A 324 13.98 3.24 54.92
C ALA A 324 12.46 3.02 54.88
N ALA A 325 11.95 2.41 53.80
CA ALA A 325 10.53 2.11 53.64
C ALA A 325 10.00 1.15 54.72
N ASP A 326 10.78 0.12 55.10
CA ASP A 326 10.37 -0.82 56.15
C ASP A 326 10.37 -0.18 57.55
N ALA A 327 11.31 0.74 57.82
CA ALA A 327 11.35 1.50 59.06
C ALA A 327 10.12 2.43 59.22
N ASP A 328 9.73 3.12 58.15
CA ASP A 328 8.56 4.00 58.17
C ASP A 328 7.25 3.21 58.28
N LYS A 329 7.15 2.05 57.62
CA LYS A 329 6.00 1.14 57.76
C LYS A 329 5.82 0.62 59.19
N LYS A 330 6.92 0.29 59.88
CA LYS A 330 6.89 -0.10 61.30
C LYS A 330 6.39 1.03 62.20
N LYS A 331 6.85 2.27 61.98
CA LYS A 331 6.37 3.46 62.73
C LYS A 331 4.89 3.76 62.48
N ILE A 332 4.42 3.66 61.24
CA ILE A 332 3.00 3.84 60.92
C ILE A 332 2.15 2.81 61.67
N THR A 333 2.63 1.56 61.74
CA THR A 333 1.93 0.47 62.44
C THR A 333 1.87 0.71 63.95
N SER A 334 2.96 1.19 64.57
CA SER A 334 2.96 1.52 66.00
C SER A 334 2.07 2.71 66.33
N LEU A 335 2.13 3.79 65.53
CA LEU A 335 1.27 4.96 65.70
C LEU A 335 -0.21 4.61 65.53
N ALA A 336 -0.56 3.74 64.57
CA ALA A 336 -1.93 3.27 64.39
C ALA A 336 -2.45 2.44 65.58
N ALA A 337 -1.58 1.66 66.23
CA ALA A 337 -1.94 0.92 67.45
C ALA A 337 -2.15 1.87 68.65
N GLU A 338 -1.29 2.89 68.78
CA GLU A 338 -1.38 3.90 69.83
C GLU A 338 -2.65 4.76 69.68
N LEU A 339 -3.02 5.11 68.45
CA LEU A 339 -4.27 5.81 68.12
C LEU A 339 -5.52 5.00 68.52
N ARG A 340 -5.52 3.69 68.26
CA ARG A 340 -6.62 2.79 68.70
C ARG A 340 -6.71 2.69 70.21
N ALA A 341 -5.58 2.62 70.91
CA ALA A 341 -5.54 2.57 72.37
C ALA A 341 -6.03 3.87 73.02
N LEU A 342 -5.70 5.04 72.44
CA LEU A 342 -6.19 6.33 72.91
C LEU A 342 -7.68 6.55 72.62
N ALA A 343 -8.17 6.13 71.45
CA ALA A 343 -9.58 6.23 71.08
C ALA A 343 -10.50 5.40 72.00
N ALA A 344 -10.00 4.31 72.58
CA ALA A 344 -10.76 3.43 73.47
C ALA A 344 -10.94 3.96 74.91
N LYS A 345 -10.21 4.99 75.35
CA LYS A 345 -10.34 5.57 76.69
C LYS A 345 -11.51 6.58 76.75
N LYS A 346 -12.53 6.31 77.58
CA LYS A 346 -13.69 7.20 77.82
C LYS A 346 -13.32 8.34 78.78
N GLU A 347 -12.74 9.41 78.26
CA GLU A 347 -12.64 10.72 78.91
C GLU A 347 -12.52 11.79 77.81
N ASP A 348 -13.44 12.76 77.79
CA ASP A 348 -13.47 13.88 76.84
C ASP A 348 -12.68 15.06 77.41
N SER A 349 -11.53 15.35 76.80
CA SER A 349 -10.68 16.50 77.13
C SER A 349 -10.08 17.11 75.86
N PRO A 350 -10.10 18.45 75.68
CA PRO A 350 -9.57 19.12 74.48
C PRO A 350 -8.10 18.82 74.16
N ALA A 351 -7.31 18.43 75.17
CA ALA A 351 -5.91 18.04 74.99
C ALA A 351 -5.76 16.69 74.28
N LYS A 352 -6.74 15.77 74.47
CA LYS A 352 -6.77 14.45 73.82
C LYS A 352 -7.06 14.57 72.33
N ASP A 353 -8.00 15.44 71.95
CA ASP A 353 -8.35 15.66 70.55
C ASP A 353 -7.21 16.30 69.76
N LYS A 354 -6.49 17.24 70.37
CA LYS A 354 -5.28 17.82 69.78
C LYS A 354 -4.18 16.78 69.56
N LEU A 355 -3.95 15.91 70.55
CA LEU A 355 -2.96 14.83 70.43
C LEU A 355 -3.35 13.81 69.36
N ILE A 356 -4.64 13.48 69.24
CA ILE A 356 -5.15 12.61 68.18
C ILE A 356 -4.94 13.25 66.81
N GLN A 357 -5.21 14.55 66.65
CA GLN A 357 -4.96 15.28 65.41
C GLN A 357 -3.47 15.33 65.05
N ASP A 358 -2.58 15.58 66.02
CA ASP A 358 -1.13 15.60 65.80
C ASP A 358 -0.60 14.22 65.37
N ILE A 359 -1.09 13.13 65.99
CA ILE A 359 -0.73 11.76 65.60
C ILE A 359 -1.29 11.41 64.22
N GLN A 360 -2.52 11.81 63.90
CA GLN A 360 -3.13 11.61 62.58
C GLN A 360 -2.37 12.37 61.48
N PHE A 361 -1.94 13.60 61.77
CA PHE A 361 -1.13 14.40 60.86
C PHE A 361 0.23 13.75 60.60
N ASN A 362 0.93 13.31 61.65
CA ASN A 362 2.22 12.62 61.53
C ASN A 362 2.11 11.28 60.78
N ALA A 363 1.05 10.51 61.02
CA ALA A 363 0.80 9.26 60.29
C ALA A 363 0.54 9.51 58.79
N THR A 364 -0.14 10.61 58.46
CA THR A 364 -0.41 11.02 57.07
C THR A 364 0.87 11.45 56.37
N LEU A 365 1.73 12.23 57.04
CA LEU A 365 3.02 12.67 56.50
C LEU A 365 3.97 11.48 56.24
N LEU A 366 4.07 10.55 57.19
CA LEU A 366 4.88 9.33 57.03
C LEU A 366 4.35 8.42 55.92
N LYS A 367 3.03 8.34 55.76
CA LYS A 367 2.42 7.57 54.66
C LYS A 367 2.77 8.16 53.30
N HIS A 368 2.75 9.49 53.17
CA HIS A 368 3.20 10.16 51.95
C HIS A 368 4.68 9.90 51.64
N GLN A 369 5.56 9.93 52.65
CA GLN A 369 6.99 9.60 52.47
C GLN A 369 7.20 8.14 52.02
N LEU A 370 6.43 7.21 52.58
CA LEU A 370 6.45 5.80 52.18
C LEU A 370 5.99 5.61 50.73
N ASP A 371 4.92 6.29 50.32
CA ASP A 371 4.40 6.23 48.95
C ASP A 371 5.42 6.84 47.95
N GLU A 372 6.10 7.92 48.32
CA GLU A 372 7.17 8.52 47.51
C GLU A 372 8.38 7.58 47.35
N ALA A 373 8.79 6.90 48.41
CA ALA A 373 9.88 5.91 48.36
C ALA A 373 9.51 4.70 47.48
N ASN A 374 8.27 4.20 47.61
CA ASN A 374 7.76 3.10 46.78
C ASN A 374 7.66 3.48 45.31
N ASN A 375 7.21 4.70 44.99
CA ASN A 375 7.14 5.18 43.61
C ASN A 375 8.53 5.30 42.98
N LYS A 376 9.54 5.77 43.72
CA LYS A 376 10.94 5.81 43.25
C LYS A 376 11.52 4.41 43.02
N LEU A 377 11.21 3.45 43.88
CA LEU A 377 11.58 2.05 43.68
C LEU A 377 10.94 1.48 42.40
N LEU A 378 9.65 1.73 42.19
CA LEU A 378 8.93 1.33 40.97
C LEU A 378 9.56 1.95 39.72
N THR A 379 9.91 3.23 39.72
CA THR A 379 10.56 3.88 38.56
C THR A 379 11.92 3.27 38.24
N ILE A 380 12.70 2.92 39.26
CA ILE A 380 14.00 2.24 39.08
C ILE A 380 13.77 0.83 38.52
N TYR A 381 12.82 0.08 39.07
CA TYR A 381 12.48 -1.27 38.62
C TYR A 381 11.89 -1.31 37.21
N ASP A 382 11.17 -0.27 36.80
CA ASP A 382 10.56 -0.17 35.48
C ASP A 382 11.44 0.45 34.39
N SER A 383 12.58 1.05 34.76
CA SER A 383 13.51 1.60 33.79
C SER A 383 14.07 0.51 32.86
N ASP A 384 14.13 0.81 31.56
CA ASP A 384 14.64 -0.13 30.54
C ASP A 384 16.07 -0.56 30.85
N GLY A 385 16.88 0.32 31.42
CA GLY A 385 18.24 0.03 31.87
C GLY A 385 18.31 -1.07 32.93
N TRP A 386 17.42 -1.05 33.93
CA TRP A 386 17.41 -2.07 34.99
C TRP A 386 16.83 -3.41 34.51
N LYS A 387 15.80 -3.37 33.65
CA LYS A 387 15.23 -4.56 32.99
C LYS A 387 16.28 -5.29 32.15
N TRP A 388 17.12 -4.55 31.43
CA TRP A 388 18.26 -5.08 30.69
C TRP A 388 19.36 -5.65 31.60
N LEU A 389 19.75 -4.94 32.66
CA LEU A 389 20.77 -5.39 33.62
C LEU A 389 20.38 -6.74 34.27
N ARG A 390 19.11 -6.88 34.67
CA ARG A 390 18.55 -8.10 35.28
C ARG A 390 18.55 -9.29 34.31
N ARG A 391 18.22 -9.06 33.03
CA ARG A 391 18.32 -10.10 31.98
C ARG A 391 19.77 -10.54 31.76
N TYR A 392 20.72 -9.61 31.75
CA TYR A 392 22.14 -9.90 31.57
C TYR A 392 22.72 -10.79 32.70
N TYR A 393 22.49 -10.46 33.97
CA TYR A 393 23.01 -11.27 35.09
C TYR A 393 22.33 -12.64 35.23
N ASN A 394 21.03 -12.75 34.94
CA ASN A 394 20.33 -14.04 34.88
C ASN A 394 20.90 -14.97 33.79
N LEU A 395 21.34 -14.42 32.66
CA LEU A 395 22.00 -15.17 31.60
C LEU A 395 23.45 -15.51 31.98
N LYS A 396 24.20 -14.59 32.58
CA LYS A 396 25.58 -14.81 33.03
C LYS A 396 25.69 -15.98 34.03
N GLY A 397 24.79 -16.08 35.00
CA GLY A 397 24.79 -17.16 36.00
C GLY A 397 24.50 -18.56 35.43
N LYS A 398 23.88 -18.64 34.23
CA LYS A 398 23.43 -19.91 33.62
C LYS A 398 24.45 -20.49 32.63
N TYR A 399 25.31 -19.65 32.03
CA TYR A 399 26.21 -20.07 30.94
C TYR A 399 27.72 -19.99 31.28
N LEU A 400 28.12 -19.43 32.43
CA LEU A 400 29.53 -19.26 32.83
C LEU A 400 29.89 -19.98 34.15
N ASN A 401 29.37 -21.19 34.38
CA ASN A 401 29.80 -22.00 35.52
C ASN A 401 30.92 -22.97 35.08
N GLU A 402 32.13 -22.80 35.62
CA GLU A 402 33.38 -23.50 35.23
C GLU A 402 33.31 -25.04 35.38
N ASN A 403 32.28 -25.56 36.06
CA ASN A 403 32.07 -27.00 36.27
C ASN A 403 31.07 -27.67 35.32
N SER A 404 30.51 -26.95 34.35
CA SER A 404 29.62 -27.51 33.33
C SER A 404 30.33 -28.54 32.43
N ALA A 405 29.67 -29.67 32.19
CA ALA A 405 30.17 -30.75 31.31
C ALA A 405 30.50 -30.27 29.88
N HIS A 406 29.79 -29.23 29.41
CA HIS A 406 30.05 -28.59 28.11
C HIS A 406 31.39 -27.83 28.08
N TYR A 407 31.80 -27.19 29.18
CA TYR A 407 33.08 -26.47 29.27
C TYR A 407 34.27 -27.45 29.33
N LYS A 408 34.11 -28.60 30.00
CA LYS A 408 35.11 -29.69 30.00
C LYS A 408 35.25 -30.37 28.63
N LEU A 409 34.16 -30.48 27.86
CA LEU A 409 34.20 -30.97 26.48
C LEU A 409 34.95 -29.98 25.56
N LEU A 410 34.63 -28.69 25.66
CA LEU A 410 35.29 -27.63 24.88
C LEU A 410 36.81 -27.60 25.12
N ARG A 411 37.24 -27.71 26.39
CA ARG A 411 38.67 -27.71 26.77
C ARG A 411 39.43 -28.94 26.27
N LYS A 412 38.76 -30.09 26.14
CA LYS A 412 39.36 -31.33 25.61
C LYS A 412 39.54 -31.25 24.09
N SER A 413 38.59 -30.63 23.39
CA SER A 413 38.65 -30.37 21.94
C SER A 413 39.71 -29.32 21.59
N LEU A 414 39.85 -28.26 22.40
CA LEU A 414 40.84 -27.20 22.21
C LEU A 414 42.29 -27.67 22.40
N ASN A 415 42.54 -28.63 23.31
CA ASN A 415 43.88 -29.22 23.49
C ASN A 415 44.23 -30.25 22.40
N PHE A 416 43.24 -30.84 21.73
CA PHE A 416 43.45 -31.74 20.60
C PHE A 416 43.81 -30.96 19.31
N LEU A 417 43.28 -29.75 19.15
CA LEU A 417 43.54 -28.87 18.00
C LEU A 417 44.89 -28.14 18.04
N ARG A 418 45.57 -28.08 19.18
CA ARG A 418 46.87 -27.40 19.33
C ARG A 418 48.10 -28.26 19.00
N GLY A 419 47.92 -29.52 18.60
CA GLY A 419 49.03 -30.45 18.46
C GLY A 419 48.92 -31.40 17.28
N ARG A 420 48.97 -30.90 16.03
CA ARG A 420 49.63 -31.62 14.92
C ARG A 420 49.79 -30.77 13.65
N LYS A 421 51.02 -30.78 13.15
CA LYS A 421 51.50 -30.15 11.91
C LYS A 421 50.91 -30.81 10.65
N THR A 422 50.75 -29.96 9.64
CA THR A 422 50.64 -30.18 8.18
C THR A 422 51.06 -31.55 7.62
N VAL A 423 50.17 -32.16 6.81
CA VAL A 423 50.47 -32.98 5.62
C VAL A 423 49.36 -32.76 4.56
N HIS A 424 49.77 -32.65 3.29
CA HIS A 424 48.95 -32.40 2.09
C HIS A 424 48.15 -33.61 1.57
N ALA A 425 47.19 -33.30 0.68
CA ALA A 425 46.42 -34.11 -0.31
C ALA A 425 45.22 -34.91 0.24
N SER A 426 44.04 -35.00 -0.40
CA SER A 426 43.53 -34.62 -1.73
C SER A 426 42.00 -34.43 -1.64
N PRO A 427 41.34 -33.63 -2.50
CA PRO A 427 39.89 -33.46 -2.49
C PRO A 427 39.19 -34.53 -3.34
N SER A 428 38.27 -35.30 -2.75
CA SER A 428 37.12 -35.83 -3.49
C SER A 428 35.89 -35.87 -2.57
N ASP A 429 34.76 -35.52 -3.18
CA ASP A 429 33.40 -35.72 -2.71
C ASP A 429 32.94 -34.80 -1.58
N TYR A 430 32.64 -33.55 -1.93
CA TYR A 430 31.27 -32.99 -1.84
C TYR A 430 31.25 -31.69 -2.66
N GLN A 431 30.54 -31.77 -3.79
CA GLN A 431 30.34 -30.69 -4.75
C GLN A 431 29.67 -29.49 -4.08
N THR A 432 30.46 -28.46 -3.83
CA THR A 432 29.97 -27.10 -3.83
C THR A 432 29.77 -26.73 -5.30
N ASN A 433 28.54 -26.36 -5.67
CA ASN A 433 28.31 -25.55 -6.86
C ASN A 433 28.94 -24.17 -6.59
N LYS A 434 30.28 -24.10 -6.67
CA LYS A 434 30.91 -22.97 -7.31
C LYS A 434 30.36 -23.01 -8.73
N ALA A 435 29.62 -21.99 -9.13
CA ALA A 435 29.71 -21.57 -10.51
C ALA A 435 31.20 -21.25 -10.71
N VAL A 436 31.95 -22.27 -11.15
CA VAL A 436 32.99 -22.07 -12.13
C VAL A 436 32.22 -21.36 -13.24
N GLU A 437 32.29 -20.04 -13.30
CA GLU A 437 32.34 -19.42 -14.62
C GLU A 437 33.48 -20.17 -15.28
N THR A 438 33.11 -21.17 -16.06
CA THR A 438 33.96 -21.67 -17.12
C THR A 438 34.47 -20.42 -17.81
N GLU A 439 35.73 -20.43 -18.24
CA GLU A 439 36.16 -19.59 -19.33
C GLU A 439 35.29 -19.96 -20.56
N GLU A 440 34.00 -19.63 -20.53
CA GLU A 440 33.25 -19.32 -21.71
C GLU A 440 34.05 -18.18 -22.31
N GLU A 441 34.63 -18.45 -23.48
CA GLU A 441 35.23 -17.41 -24.29
C GLU A 441 34.31 -16.20 -24.23
N PHE A 442 34.82 -15.08 -23.70
CA PHE A 442 34.06 -13.83 -23.68
C PHE A 442 34.00 -13.33 -25.13
N ILE A 443 33.15 -13.96 -25.93
CA ILE A 443 32.99 -13.70 -27.35
C ILE A 443 32.26 -12.36 -27.46
N VAL A 444 33.02 -11.36 -27.85
CA VAL A 444 32.48 -10.04 -28.18
C VAL A 444 32.10 -10.08 -29.65
N THR A 445 30.80 -10.25 -29.92
CA THR A 445 30.24 -10.01 -31.24
C THR A 445 30.37 -8.53 -31.60
N LYS A 446 30.62 -8.26 -32.88
CA LYS A 446 30.66 -6.90 -33.40
C LYS A 446 29.29 -6.25 -33.23
N SER A 447 29.25 -5.06 -32.66
CA SER A 447 28.04 -4.25 -32.46
C SER A 447 28.18 -2.92 -33.17
N VAL A 448 27.06 -2.36 -33.62
CA VAL A 448 27.03 -1.06 -34.29
C VAL A 448 26.35 -0.06 -33.37
N ILE A 449 27.07 0.99 -32.97
CA ILE A 449 26.43 2.14 -32.32
C ILE A 449 25.65 2.91 -33.39
N PRO A 450 24.37 3.28 -33.16
CA PRO A 450 23.61 4.05 -34.14
C PRO A 450 24.33 5.36 -34.47
N PRO A 451 24.61 5.65 -35.76
CA PRO A 451 25.25 6.90 -36.14
C PRO A 451 24.24 8.05 -36.12
N PHE A 452 24.60 9.16 -35.49
CA PHE A 452 23.83 10.40 -35.50
C PHE A 452 24.73 11.57 -35.90
N ASP A 453 24.37 12.29 -36.96
CA ASP A 453 25.16 13.44 -37.45
C ASP A 453 25.18 14.60 -36.44
N GLN A 454 24.05 14.80 -35.76
CA GLN A 454 23.87 15.80 -34.70
C GLN A 454 23.40 15.10 -33.41
N PRO A 455 24.33 14.50 -32.64
CA PRO A 455 23.97 13.86 -31.38
C PRO A 455 23.46 14.93 -30.40
N MET A 456 22.40 14.61 -29.65
CA MET A 456 21.94 15.45 -28.55
C MET A 456 22.92 15.38 -27.37
N VAL A 457 23.47 14.19 -27.12
CA VAL A 457 24.41 13.92 -26.01
C VAL A 457 25.69 13.26 -26.52
N SER A 458 26.84 13.76 -26.09
CA SER A 458 28.12 13.05 -26.20
C SER A 458 28.40 12.31 -24.89
N VAL A 459 28.31 10.98 -24.90
CA VAL A 459 28.61 10.13 -23.75
C VAL A 459 30.11 9.84 -23.75
N ILE A 460 30.82 10.34 -22.75
CA ILE A 460 32.26 10.16 -22.55
C ILE A 460 32.46 9.09 -21.49
N ILE A 461 33.16 8.02 -21.86
CA ILE A 461 33.44 6.88 -20.99
C ILE A 461 34.96 6.82 -20.75
N PRO A 462 35.46 7.26 -19.59
CA PRO A 462 36.85 7.10 -19.21
C PRO A 462 37.15 5.63 -18.93
N VAL A 463 38.22 5.12 -19.55
CA VAL A 463 38.66 3.73 -19.42
C VAL A 463 40.16 3.65 -19.17
N TYR A 464 40.56 2.70 -18.33
CA TYR A 464 41.94 2.25 -18.16
C TYR A 464 41.90 0.75 -17.89
N ASN A 465 42.12 -0.05 -18.94
CA ASN A 465 41.88 -1.49 -18.96
C ASN A 465 40.40 -1.85 -18.65
N ALA A 466 40.16 -3.00 -18.03
CA ALA A 466 38.84 -3.54 -17.67
C ALA A 466 37.93 -3.86 -18.86
N TRP A 467 38.49 -4.48 -19.91
CA TRP A 467 37.78 -4.86 -21.15
C TRP A 467 36.37 -5.42 -20.95
N ARG A 468 36.19 -6.39 -20.04
CA ARG A 468 34.88 -7.01 -19.77
C ARG A 468 33.85 -5.99 -19.27
N MET A 469 34.28 -5.04 -18.44
CA MET A 469 33.40 -4.03 -17.88
C MET A 469 33.04 -2.97 -18.93
N ASN A 470 34.02 -2.54 -19.74
CA ASN A 470 33.80 -1.63 -20.87
C ASN A 470 32.74 -2.18 -21.84
N VAL A 471 32.85 -3.47 -22.19
CA VAL A 471 31.88 -4.16 -23.06
C VAL A 471 30.49 -4.25 -22.42
N LYS A 472 30.39 -4.51 -21.12
CA LYS A 472 29.10 -4.53 -20.40
C LYS A 472 28.43 -3.16 -20.43
N CYS A 473 29.17 -2.09 -20.09
CA CYS A 473 28.68 -0.72 -20.14
C CYS A 473 28.17 -0.35 -21.55
N LEU A 474 28.96 -0.62 -22.60
CA LEU A 474 28.56 -0.33 -23.98
C LEU A 474 27.31 -1.10 -24.43
N ARG A 475 27.20 -2.38 -24.07
CA ARG A 475 26.00 -3.20 -24.36
C ARG A 475 24.77 -2.69 -23.62
N ALA A 476 24.94 -2.23 -22.38
CA ALA A 476 23.86 -1.62 -21.60
C ALA A 476 23.36 -0.32 -22.24
N ILE A 477 24.28 0.56 -22.66
CA ILE A 477 23.92 1.78 -23.41
C ILE A 477 23.12 1.43 -24.68
N LEU A 478 23.61 0.49 -25.48
CA LEU A 478 22.94 0.02 -26.70
C LEU A 478 21.53 -0.52 -26.44
N SER A 479 21.38 -1.30 -25.37
CA SER A 479 20.11 -1.99 -25.06
C SER A 479 19.06 -1.08 -24.42
N HIS A 480 19.49 0.00 -23.77
CA HIS A 480 18.62 0.85 -22.95
C HIS A 480 18.51 2.30 -23.43
N THR A 481 19.05 2.61 -24.61
CA THR A 481 19.00 3.97 -25.19
C THR A 481 18.39 3.95 -26.59
N SER A 482 17.11 4.32 -26.69
CA SER A 482 16.35 4.37 -27.96
C SER A 482 15.86 5.76 -28.36
N ASP A 483 15.60 6.64 -27.39
CA ASP A 483 14.75 7.83 -27.61
C ASP A 483 15.53 9.15 -27.70
N VAL A 484 16.85 9.09 -27.65
CA VAL A 484 17.75 10.27 -27.68
C VAL A 484 18.86 9.97 -28.67
N SER A 485 19.23 10.95 -29.51
CA SER A 485 20.42 10.83 -30.36
C SER A 485 21.68 11.02 -29.52
N TYR A 486 22.65 10.11 -29.64
CA TYR A 486 23.87 10.15 -28.85
C TYR A 486 25.09 9.72 -29.66
N GLU A 487 26.27 10.10 -29.19
CA GLU A 487 27.54 9.51 -29.63
C GLU A 487 28.32 8.99 -28.42
N ILE A 488 29.22 8.04 -28.64
CA ILE A 488 30.07 7.47 -27.60
C ILE A 488 31.53 7.84 -27.87
N ILE A 489 32.17 8.43 -26.88
CA ILE A 489 33.58 8.78 -26.86
C ILE A 489 34.26 7.93 -25.79
N ILE A 490 35.09 6.98 -26.20
CA ILE A 490 35.94 6.21 -25.30
C ILE A 490 37.20 7.01 -25.03
N ALA A 491 37.35 7.47 -23.79
CA ALA A 491 38.54 8.17 -23.31
C ALA A 491 39.52 7.14 -22.73
N ASP A 492 40.38 6.58 -23.57
CA ASP A 492 41.30 5.51 -23.23
C ASP A 492 42.63 6.04 -22.69
N ASP A 493 42.86 5.86 -21.38
CA ASP A 493 44.02 6.38 -20.69
C ASP A 493 45.23 5.44 -20.76
N CYS A 494 45.62 5.08 -22.00
CA CYS A 494 46.71 4.17 -22.34
C CYS A 494 46.53 2.70 -21.91
N SER A 495 45.33 2.14 -22.08
CA SER A 495 45.03 0.73 -21.80
C SER A 495 45.97 -0.25 -22.52
N THR A 496 46.26 -1.37 -21.85
CA THR A 496 47.13 -2.46 -22.32
C THR A 496 46.38 -3.73 -22.65
N ASP A 497 45.13 -3.87 -22.19
CA ASP A 497 44.24 -4.98 -22.54
C ASP A 497 43.52 -4.76 -23.88
N GLU A 498 42.51 -5.59 -24.18
CA GLU A 498 41.77 -5.57 -25.45
C GLU A 498 40.99 -4.26 -25.68
N THR A 499 40.86 -3.39 -24.67
CA THR A 499 40.28 -2.05 -24.81
C THR A 499 40.99 -1.22 -25.87
N ARG A 500 42.30 -1.45 -26.11
CA ARG A 500 43.05 -0.78 -27.20
C ARG A 500 42.47 -1.04 -28.60
N ASN A 501 41.72 -2.13 -28.76
CA ASN A 501 41.10 -2.57 -30.00
C ASN A 501 39.57 -2.37 -29.98
N ILE A 502 39.02 -1.61 -29.03
CA ILE A 502 37.56 -1.49 -28.83
C ILE A 502 36.80 -1.09 -30.10
N ALA A 503 37.40 -0.27 -30.97
CA ALA A 503 36.83 0.15 -32.25
C ALA A 503 36.67 -0.99 -33.28
N SER A 504 37.37 -2.12 -33.14
CA SER A 504 37.12 -3.29 -34.00
C SER A 504 35.85 -4.05 -33.61
N TYR A 505 35.37 -3.86 -32.39
CA TYR A 505 34.20 -4.54 -31.84
C TYR A 505 32.94 -3.65 -31.81
N PHE A 506 33.11 -2.33 -31.69
CA PHE A 506 32.00 -1.39 -31.68
C PHE A 506 32.19 -0.36 -32.81
N GLU A 507 31.34 -0.40 -33.82
CA GLU A 507 31.35 0.59 -34.90
C GLU A 507 30.75 1.92 -34.44
N ASN A 508 31.15 3.03 -35.07
CA ASN A 508 30.67 4.39 -34.81
C ASN A 508 30.97 4.94 -33.40
N ILE A 509 31.98 4.42 -32.72
CA ILE A 509 32.56 5.05 -31.52
C ILE A 509 33.72 5.96 -31.89
N ILE A 510 33.98 6.97 -31.04
CA ILE A 510 35.17 7.80 -31.11
C ILE A 510 36.15 7.31 -30.05
N HIS A 511 37.25 6.68 -30.48
CA HIS A 511 38.27 6.17 -29.56
C HIS A 511 39.42 7.17 -29.42
N VAL A 512 39.44 7.90 -28.31
CA VAL A 512 40.47 8.89 -27.98
C VAL A 512 41.45 8.23 -27.02
N ARG A 513 42.65 7.90 -27.51
CA ARG A 513 43.67 7.21 -26.73
C ARG A 513 44.84 8.12 -26.35
N ASN A 514 45.20 8.15 -25.07
CA ASN A 514 46.36 8.88 -24.58
C ASN A 514 47.66 8.05 -24.73
N ASP A 515 48.79 8.74 -24.92
CA ASP A 515 50.12 8.10 -24.99
C ASP A 515 50.64 7.64 -23.63
N LYS A 516 50.19 8.29 -22.56
CA LYS A 516 50.55 8.03 -21.16
C LYS A 516 49.32 8.16 -20.28
N ASN A 517 49.34 7.52 -19.10
CA ASN A 517 48.28 7.62 -18.11
C ASN A 517 48.23 9.07 -17.57
N LEU A 518 47.13 9.76 -17.85
CA LEU A 518 46.84 11.13 -17.41
C LEU A 518 46.00 11.17 -16.12
N GLY A 519 45.43 10.04 -15.71
CA GLY A 519 44.44 9.95 -14.64
C GLY A 519 43.05 10.39 -15.11
N PHE A 520 42.04 10.08 -14.28
CA PHE A 520 40.62 10.29 -14.59
C PHE A 520 40.33 11.71 -15.09
N LEU A 521 40.72 12.72 -14.30
CA LEU A 521 40.35 14.12 -14.54
C LEU A 521 40.87 14.63 -15.89
N LEU A 522 42.17 14.48 -16.12
CA LEU A 522 42.82 14.99 -17.34
C LEU A 522 42.41 14.20 -18.58
N ASN A 523 42.14 12.90 -18.43
CA ASN A 523 41.62 12.07 -19.51
C ASN A 523 40.21 12.51 -19.94
N CYS A 524 39.30 12.73 -18.99
CA CYS A 524 37.97 13.30 -19.24
C CYS A 524 38.05 14.66 -19.95
N ASN A 525 38.90 15.57 -19.46
CA ASN A 525 39.11 16.89 -20.09
C ASN A 525 39.67 16.78 -21.52
N ASN A 526 40.53 15.80 -21.79
CA ASN A 526 41.07 15.58 -23.13
C ASN A 526 40.00 15.08 -24.10
N ALA A 527 39.24 14.06 -23.69
CA ALA A 527 38.19 13.46 -24.52
C ALA A 527 37.01 14.40 -24.79
N ALA A 528 36.67 15.28 -23.83
CA ALA A 528 35.58 16.25 -23.99
C ALA A 528 35.79 17.22 -25.16
N LYS A 529 37.01 17.40 -25.66
CA LYS A 529 37.31 18.22 -26.85
C LYS A 529 36.70 17.65 -28.15
N TYR A 530 36.37 16.36 -28.16
CA TYR A 530 35.82 15.65 -29.31
C TYR A 530 34.28 15.58 -29.28
N ALA A 531 33.65 16.04 -28.20
CA ALA A 531 32.20 16.05 -28.04
C ALA A 531 31.52 17.04 -29.00
N ARG A 532 30.50 16.56 -29.73
CA ARG A 532 29.66 17.36 -30.63
C ARG A 532 28.26 17.65 -30.08
N GLY A 533 27.86 16.95 -29.01
CA GLY A 533 26.53 17.02 -28.45
C GLY A 533 26.20 18.35 -27.77
N LYS A 534 24.90 18.67 -27.72
CA LYS A 534 24.38 19.80 -26.91
C LYS A 534 24.71 19.61 -25.42
N TYR A 535 24.76 18.36 -24.98
CA TYR A 535 25.13 17.94 -23.64
C TYR A 535 26.34 17.02 -23.66
N ILE A 536 27.21 17.17 -22.67
CA ILE A 536 28.29 16.23 -22.38
C ILE A 536 27.84 15.38 -21.20
N HIS A 537 27.90 14.06 -21.35
CA HIS A 537 27.58 13.12 -20.28
C HIS A 537 28.81 12.29 -19.94
N PHE A 538 29.33 12.42 -18.73
CA PHE A 538 30.41 11.56 -18.23
C PHE A 538 29.76 10.34 -17.56
N LEU A 539 30.14 9.15 -18.03
CA LEU A 539 29.65 7.87 -17.52
C LEU A 539 30.85 6.98 -17.20
N ASN A 540 30.99 6.55 -15.95
CA ASN A 540 32.04 5.60 -15.61
C ASN A 540 31.85 4.26 -16.33
N ASN A 541 32.96 3.59 -16.63
CA ASN A 541 32.93 2.33 -17.36
C ASN A 541 32.37 1.16 -16.53
N ASP A 542 32.39 1.24 -15.20
CA ASP A 542 31.83 0.27 -14.26
C ASP A 542 30.34 0.52 -13.96
N THR A 543 29.59 0.91 -14.98
CA THR A 543 28.16 1.19 -14.89
C THR A 543 27.33 0.36 -15.87
N GLU A 544 26.08 0.11 -15.49
CA GLU A 544 25.04 -0.50 -16.32
C GLU A 544 23.80 0.40 -16.29
N PRO A 545 23.68 1.33 -17.26
CA PRO A 545 22.51 2.19 -17.35
C PRO A 545 21.21 1.41 -17.61
N ARG A 546 20.10 1.87 -17.05
CA ARG A 546 18.76 1.25 -17.20
C ARG A 546 17.90 1.98 -18.21
N ALA A 547 16.76 1.38 -18.59
CA ALA A 547 15.82 2.01 -19.52
C ALA A 547 15.40 3.41 -19.05
N GLY A 548 15.37 4.38 -19.98
CA GLY A 548 14.99 5.77 -19.68
C GLY A 548 16.08 6.62 -19.03
N TRP A 549 17.29 6.08 -18.81
CA TRP A 549 18.36 6.78 -18.11
C TRP A 549 18.75 8.11 -18.78
N LEU A 550 18.99 8.09 -20.10
CA LEU A 550 19.47 9.25 -20.84
C LEU A 550 18.35 10.23 -21.18
N SER A 551 17.18 9.73 -21.59
CA SER A 551 16.02 10.56 -21.97
C SER A 551 15.49 11.37 -20.78
N SER A 552 15.49 10.80 -19.57
CA SER A 552 15.08 11.51 -18.37
C SER A 552 16.02 12.66 -18.01
N LEU A 553 17.34 12.48 -18.21
CA LEU A 553 18.33 13.55 -18.01
C LEU A 553 18.17 14.66 -19.05
N VAL A 554 18.02 14.31 -20.33
CA VAL A 554 17.78 15.31 -21.38
C VAL A 554 16.48 16.07 -21.11
N MET A 555 15.40 15.38 -20.72
CA MET A 555 14.11 16.01 -20.45
C MET A 555 14.20 17.05 -19.32
N VAL A 556 14.90 16.74 -18.22
CA VAL A 556 15.04 17.70 -17.11
C VAL A 556 15.92 18.90 -17.51
N MET A 557 16.95 18.69 -18.33
CA MET A 557 17.81 19.75 -18.84
C MET A 557 17.09 20.64 -19.86
N GLU A 558 16.26 20.09 -20.75
CA GLU A 558 15.49 20.88 -21.73
C GLU A 558 14.36 21.67 -21.04
N LYS A 559 13.65 21.08 -20.07
CA LYS A 559 12.56 21.76 -19.35
C LYS A 559 13.06 22.89 -18.44
N ASN A 560 14.31 22.83 -17.98
CA ASN A 560 14.89 23.80 -17.05
C ASN A 560 16.11 24.49 -17.67
N PRO A 561 15.97 25.68 -18.27
CA PRO A 561 17.10 26.42 -18.84
C PRO A 561 18.24 26.69 -17.84
N LEU A 562 17.89 26.83 -16.56
CA LEU A 562 18.86 27.01 -15.46
C LEU A 562 19.49 25.71 -14.97
N ALA A 563 19.08 24.52 -15.43
CA ALA A 563 19.80 23.28 -15.10
C ALA A 563 21.14 23.27 -15.84
N GLY A 564 22.23 23.46 -15.11
CA GLY A 564 23.59 23.42 -15.66
C GLY A 564 24.17 22.01 -15.63
N MET A 565 23.75 21.22 -14.65
CA MET A 565 24.15 19.82 -14.44
C MET A 565 22.95 18.98 -14.01
N ALA A 566 22.87 17.73 -14.47
CA ALA A 566 21.91 16.74 -14.01
C ALA A 566 22.56 15.37 -13.80
N GLY A 567 22.10 14.63 -12.79
CA GLY A 567 22.67 13.35 -12.38
C GLY A 567 21.67 12.22 -12.21
N SER A 568 22.15 10.99 -12.37
CA SER A 568 21.35 9.77 -12.20
C SER A 568 21.20 9.36 -10.73
N LYS A 569 20.14 8.60 -10.43
CA LYS A 569 20.06 7.72 -9.27
C LYS A 569 21.03 6.56 -9.47
N LEU A 570 21.95 6.41 -8.52
CA LEU A 570 22.89 5.31 -8.50
C LEU A 570 22.37 4.22 -7.56
N VAL A 571 22.38 2.98 -8.04
CA VAL A 571 22.03 1.80 -7.26
C VAL A 571 23.14 0.77 -7.35
N TYR A 572 23.32 0.00 -6.27
CA TYR A 572 24.22 -1.14 -6.27
C TYR A 572 23.65 -2.29 -7.10
N PRO A 573 24.49 -3.24 -7.55
CA PRO A 573 24.04 -4.44 -8.26
C PRO A 573 23.05 -5.30 -7.47
N ASP A 574 23.06 -5.20 -6.14
CA ASP A 574 22.11 -5.87 -5.24
C ASP A 574 20.77 -5.13 -5.08
N GLY A 575 20.58 -4.02 -5.79
CA GLY A 575 19.35 -3.23 -5.79
C GLY A 575 19.25 -2.19 -4.67
N ARG A 576 20.22 -2.09 -3.75
CA ARG A 576 20.21 -1.05 -2.71
C ARG A 576 20.60 0.31 -3.30
N LEU A 577 20.06 1.39 -2.71
CA LEU A 577 20.42 2.74 -3.12
C LEU A 577 21.89 3.03 -2.80
N GLN A 578 22.62 3.58 -3.77
CA GLN A 578 23.98 4.08 -3.56
C GLN A 578 23.96 5.59 -3.35
N GLU A 579 23.26 6.32 -4.22
CA GLU A 579 23.17 7.78 -4.15
C GLU A 579 21.88 8.30 -4.78
N ALA A 580 21.21 9.21 -4.06
CA ALA A 580 20.08 10.01 -4.54
C ALA A 580 20.38 11.51 -4.46
N GLY A 581 21.54 11.88 -5.01
CA GLY A 581 22.20 13.18 -4.87
C GLY A 581 23.20 13.25 -3.73
N GLY A 582 24.21 14.11 -3.88
CA GLY A 582 25.22 14.35 -2.87
C GLY A 582 24.92 15.59 -2.01
N ILE A 583 25.26 15.50 -0.72
CA ILE A 583 25.27 16.63 0.23
C ILE A 583 26.73 16.96 0.54
N ILE A 584 27.09 18.24 0.50
CA ILE A 584 28.36 18.74 1.03
C ILE A 584 28.08 19.44 2.36
N TRP A 585 28.86 19.14 3.38
CA TRP A 585 28.77 19.79 4.68
C TRP A 585 29.71 20.99 4.79
N LYS A 586 29.50 21.82 5.81
CA LYS A 586 30.30 23.02 6.07
C LYS A 586 31.80 22.74 6.23
N ASP A 587 32.18 21.53 6.62
CA ASP A 587 33.57 21.06 6.74
C ASP A 587 34.13 20.46 5.43
N ALA A 588 33.42 20.64 4.30
CA ALA A 588 33.70 20.05 2.99
C ALA A 588 33.57 18.53 2.90
N SER A 589 33.10 17.83 3.94
CA SER A 589 32.83 16.39 3.82
C SER A 589 31.61 16.14 2.93
N GLY A 590 31.69 15.09 2.10
CA GLY A 590 30.61 14.66 1.21
C GLY A 590 29.78 13.52 1.82
N TRP A 591 28.49 13.50 1.53
CA TRP A 591 27.58 12.43 1.90
C TRP A 591 26.68 12.07 0.72
N ASN A 592 26.83 10.83 0.23
CA ASN A 592 25.95 10.21 -0.75
C ASN A 592 24.57 9.92 -0.10
N PHE A 593 23.58 10.76 -0.38
CA PHE A 593 22.30 10.70 0.31
C PHE A 593 21.55 9.41 -0.03
N GLY A 594 21.10 8.70 1.01
CA GLY A 594 20.35 7.44 0.86
C GLY A 594 21.22 6.18 0.75
N HIS A 595 22.53 6.27 1.00
CA HIS A 595 23.44 5.12 0.99
C HIS A 595 22.90 3.90 1.76
N HIS A 596 22.82 2.76 1.06
CA HIS A 596 22.26 1.47 1.49
C HIS A 596 20.78 1.45 1.87
N GLN A 597 20.02 2.51 1.59
CA GLN A 597 18.59 2.56 1.87
C GLN A 597 17.76 1.98 0.71
N ASN A 598 16.44 1.91 0.91
CA ASN A 598 15.50 1.50 -0.12
C ASN A 598 15.39 2.57 -1.22
N PRO A 599 15.73 2.28 -2.49
CA PRO A 599 15.68 3.25 -3.59
C PRO A 599 14.26 3.70 -3.98
N GLU A 600 13.22 2.99 -3.53
CA GLU A 600 11.81 3.28 -3.83
C GLU A 600 11.15 4.22 -2.81
N ALA A 601 11.86 4.58 -1.74
CA ALA A 601 11.32 5.47 -0.72
C ALA A 601 11.05 6.89 -1.28
N PRO A 602 9.93 7.54 -0.93
CA PRO A 602 9.52 8.86 -1.42
C PRO A 602 10.63 9.92 -1.50
N GLN A 603 11.48 10.01 -0.48
CA GLN A 603 12.55 11.00 -0.37
C GLN A 603 13.65 10.91 -1.45
N PHE A 604 13.67 9.80 -2.21
CA PHE A 604 14.64 9.54 -3.28
C PHE A 604 14.02 9.58 -4.67
N ASN A 605 12.72 9.86 -4.79
CA ASN A 605 11.95 9.64 -6.01
C ASN A 605 11.34 10.90 -6.62
N TYR A 606 11.83 12.10 -6.28
CA TYR A 606 11.47 13.35 -6.93
C TYR A 606 12.70 14.10 -7.46
N VAL A 607 12.51 14.93 -8.49
CA VAL A 607 13.55 15.79 -9.05
C VAL A 607 13.88 16.89 -8.05
N LYS A 608 15.16 17.09 -7.73
CA LYS A 608 15.55 18.08 -6.72
C LYS A 608 16.91 18.70 -6.99
N GLU A 609 17.11 19.88 -6.44
CA GLU A 609 18.43 20.53 -6.40
C GLU A 609 19.30 19.83 -5.36
N VAL A 610 20.57 19.59 -5.68
CA VAL A 610 21.53 18.93 -4.79
C VAL A 610 22.87 19.67 -4.81
N ASP A 611 23.78 19.30 -3.91
CA ASP A 611 25.07 19.98 -3.85
C ASP A 611 26.01 19.55 -4.96
N TYR A 612 26.04 18.25 -5.21
CA TYR A 612 26.78 17.62 -6.29
C TYR A 612 26.12 16.30 -6.70
N ILE A 613 26.61 15.72 -7.78
CA ILE A 613 26.31 14.35 -8.19
C ILE A 613 27.66 13.66 -8.33
N SER A 614 27.77 12.43 -7.85
CA SER A 614 28.97 11.63 -8.05
C SER A 614 29.34 11.50 -9.53
N GLY A 615 30.64 11.60 -9.85
CA GLY A 615 31.18 11.53 -11.21
C GLY A 615 30.84 10.27 -12.03
N ALA A 616 30.14 9.28 -11.45
CA ALA A 616 29.74 8.05 -12.12
C ALA A 616 28.72 8.26 -13.26
N SER A 617 27.82 9.24 -13.16
CA SER A 617 26.85 9.57 -14.22
C SER A 617 26.39 11.03 -14.12
N ILE A 618 27.08 11.93 -14.83
CA ILE A 618 26.81 13.37 -14.79
C ILE A 618 26.60 13.93 -16.21
N MET A 619 25.52 14.69 -16.41
CA MET A 619 25.24 15.43 -17.64
C MET A 619 25.45 16.92 -17.42
N ILE A 620 26.19 17.59 -18.32
CA ILE A 620 26.49 19.02 -18.25
C ILE A 620 26.19 19.65 -19.61
N ARG A 621 25.73 20.91 -19.64
CA ARG A 621 25.60 21.69 -20.88
C ARG A 621 26.96 21.86 -21.54
N ALA A 622 27.09 21.51 -22.82
CA ALA A 622 28.38 21.60 -23.52
C ALA A 622 28.96 23.03 -23.54
N GLU A 623 28.11 24.04 -23.72
CA GLU A 623 28.53 25.45 -23.68
C GLU A 623 29.03 25.87 -22.29
N LEU A 624 28.35 25.41 -21.22
CA LEU A 624 28.77 25.69 -19.84
C LEU A 624 30.08 24.97 -19.50
N TRP A 625 30.25 23.73 -19.96
CA TRP A 625 31.50 22.99 -19.83
C TRP A 625 32.68 23.74 -20.47
N LYS A 626 32.49 24.25 -21.70
CA LYS A 626 33.50 25.08 -22.40
C LYS A 626 33.80 26.37 -21.64
N GLU A 627 32.78 27.04 -21.13
CA GLU A 627 32.92 28.28 -20.35
C GLU A 627 33.73 28.06 -19.06
N LEU A 628 33.50 26.93 -18.38
CA LEU A 628 34.20 26.57 -17.14
C LEU A 628 35.63 26.05 -17.36
N GLY A 629 35.97 25.66 -18.59
CA GLY A 629 37.30 25.10 -18.91
C GLY A 629 37.46 23.62 -18.53
N GLY A 630 36.36 22.91 -18.28
CA GLY A 630 36.33 21.51 -17.84
C GLY A 630 36.55 21.31 -16.34
N PHE A 631 36.95 20.11 -15.93
CA PHE A 631 37.30 19.84 -14.54
C PHE A 631 38.57 20.60 -14.13
N ASP A 632 38.58 21.15 -12.91
CA ASP A 632 39.71 21.92 -12.40
C ASP A 632 40.94 21.02 -12.14
N VAL A 633 42.02 21.31 -12.86
CA VAL A 633 43.27 20.54 -12.81
C VAL A 633 43.93 20.51 -11.42
N GLN A 634 43.53 21.39 -10.50
CA GLN A 634 44.00 21.38 -9.11
C GLN A 634 43.69 20.08 -8.37
N TYR A 635 42.67 19.33 -8.81
CA TYR A 635 42.23 18.07 -8.23
C TYR A 635 42.82 16.83 -8.94
N SER A 636 43.71 17.01 -9.92
CA SER A 636 44.38 15.89 -10.58
C SER A 636 45.14 15.01 -9.56
N PRO A 637 45.06 13.67 -9.66
CA PRO A 637 44.44 12.89 -10.75
C PRO A 637 42.92 12.61 -10.60
N ALA A 638 42.35 12.70 -9.40
CA ALA A 638 40.93 12.42 -9.11
C ALA A 638 40.51 12.88 -7.69
N TYR A 639 39.21 12.78 -7.39
CA TYR A 639 38.49 13.23 -6.20
C TYR A 639 38.28 14.74 -6.09
N CYS A 640 37.04 15.12 -5.77
CA CYS A 640 36.51 16.48 -5.67
C CYS A 640 36.30 17.20 -7.01
N GLU A 641 36.65 16.63 -8.16
CA GLU A 641 36.39 17.23 -9.47
C GLU A 641 34.90 17.39 -9.78
N ASP A 642 34.09 16.42 -9.37
CA ASP A 642 32.63 16.40 -9.53
C ASP A 642 31.95 17.42 -8.61
N SER A 643 32.40 17.50 -7.36
CA SER A 643 31.94 18.45 -6.37
C SER A 643 32.34 19.87 -6.74
N ASP A 644 33.58 20.07 -7.20
CA ASP A 644 34.10 21.39 -7.59
C ASP A 644 33.35 21.96 -8.79
N ILE A 645 33.15 21.17 -9.85
CA ILE A 645 32.43 21.64 -11.03
C ILE A 645 30.97 21.94 -10.68
N ALA A 646 30.33 21.15 -9.80
CA ALA A 646 28.99 21.43 -9.30
C ALA A 646 28.91 22.78 -8.55
N PHE A 647 29.92 23.11 -7.75
CA PHE A 647 30.02 24.42 -7.09
C PHE A 647 30.25 25.56 -8.10
N ALA A 648 31.14 25.38 -9.07
CA ALA A 648 31.41 26.38 -10.11
C ALA A 648 30.17 26.65 -11.01
N ILE A 649 29.40 25.60 -11.33
CA ILE A 649 28.12 25.71 -12.04
C ILE A 649 27.13 26.57 -11.23
N ARG A 650 27.03 26.33 -9.92
CA ARG A 650 26.13 27.08 -9.03
C ARG A 650 26.57 28.53 -8.83
N GLU A 651 27.88 28.80 -8.78
CA GLU A 651 28.42 30.16 -8.71
C GLU A 651 28.03 31.01 -9.94
N LYS A 652 27.88 30.38 -11.11
CA LYS A 652 27.35 31.03 -12.33
C LYS A 652 25.83 31.19 -12.36
N GLY A 653 25.12 30.82 -11.29
CA GLY A 653 23.66 30.95 -11.17
C GLY A 653 22.87 29.80 -11.79
N TYR A 654 23.54 28.71 -12.21
CA TYR A 654 22.89 27.49 -12.67
C TYR A 654 22.57 26.55 -11.50
N LYS A 655 21.75 25.54 -11.77
CA LYS A 655 21.30 24.51 -10.83
C LYS A 655 21.96 23.17 -11.14
N VAL A 656 22.17 22.39 -10.08
CA VAL A 656 22.61 20.99 -10.14
C VAL A 656 21.41 20.14 -9.71
N LEU A 657 20.94 19.26 -10.60
CA LEU A 657 19.70 18.52 -10.41
C LEU A 657 19.93 17.01 -10.30
N TYR A 658 19.27 16.39 -9.35
CA TYR A 658 19.12 14.94 -9.28
C TYR A 658 17.86 14.50 -10.03
N GLN A 659 17.97 13.51 -10.92
CA GLN A 659 16.87 12.95 -11.70
C GLN A 659 16.63 11.47 -11.35
N PRO A 660 15.63 11.17 -10.50
CA PRO A 660 15.38 9.80 -10.02
C PRO A 660 14.94 8.79 -11.08
N MET A 661 14.35 9.25 -12.19
CA MET A 661 13.98 8.36 -13.31
C MET A 661 15.20 7.93 -14.14
N SER A 662 16.33 8.63 -13.98
CA SER A 662 17.58 8.19 -14.57
C SER A 662 18.27 7.21 -13.62
N VAL A 663 18.11 5.92 -13.84
CA VAL A 663 18.70 4.88 -12.98
C VAL A 663 19.93 4.25 -13.64
N VAL A 664 21.03 4.22 -12.90
CA VAL A 664 22.29 3.58 -13.33
C VAL A 664 22.75 2.64 -12.22
N VAL A 665 22.99 1.38 -12.57
CA VAL A 665 23.66 0.44 -11.66
C VAL A 665 25.16 0.71 -11.72
N HIS A 666 25.82 0.83 -10.57
CA HIS A 666 27.24 1.14 -10.51
C HIS A 666 28.00 0.12 -9.65
N TYR A 667 29.02 -0.50 -10.24
CA TYR A 667 29.84 -1.56 -9.65
C TYR A 667 31.05 -0.96 -8.90
N GLU A 668 30.78 -0.17 -7.87
CA GLU A 668 31.78 0.58 -7.11
C GLU A 668 33.01 -0.27 -6.71
N GLY A 669 34.21 0.20 -7.05
CA GLY A 669 35.48 -0.45 -6.71
C GLY A 669 36.03 -1.42 -7.76
N TYR A 670 35.30 -1.73 -8.84
CA TYR A 670 35.82 -2.60 -9.93
C TYR A 670 36.82 -1.88 -10.86
N SER A 671 36.66 -0.58 -11.06
CA SER A 671 37.56 0.28 -11.84
C SER A 671 38.92 0.57 -11.16
N HIS A 672 39.11 0.13 -9.91
CA HIS A 672 40.30 0.40 -9.09
C HIS A 672 41.28 -0.79 -8.97
N GLY A 673 41.19 -1.77 -9.87
CA GLY A 673 42.22 -2.80 -10.07
C GLY A 673 41.99 -4.11 -9.30
N SER A 674 42.26 -5.23 -9.98
CA SER A 674 42.28 -6.58 -9.44
C SER A 674 43.33 -6.76 -8.34
N ASP A 675 43.14 -7.76 -7.47
CA ASP A 675 43.84 -8.13 -6.22
C ASP A 675 45.40 -8.16 -6.20
N THR A 676 46.09 -7.77 -7.27
CA THR A 676 47.56 -7.73 -7.35
C THR A 676 48.20 -6.37 -7.02
N GLU A 677 47.44 -5.28 -6.84
CA GLU A 677 47.99 -3.95 -6.55
C GLU A 677 47.51 -3.34 -5.21
N LYS A 678 47.86 -3.99 -4.10
CA LYS A 678 47.71 -3.42 -2.74
C LYS A 678 48.52 -2.11 -2.51
N SER A 679 49.31 -1.67 -3.48
CA SER A 679 50.03 -0.38 -3.49
C SER A 679 49.23 0.80 -4.07
N ALA A 680 48.17 0.58 -4.84
CA ALA A 680 47.33 1.66 -5.39
C ALA A 680 46.33 2.20 -4.35
N ILE A 681 45.79 1.31 -3.51
CA ILE A 681 44.81 1.65 -2.45
C ILE A 681 45.39 2.60 -1.38
N SER A 682 46.71 2.63 -1.18
CA SER A 682 47.35 3.58 -0.25
C SER A 682 47.44 5.01 -0.80
N ASN A 683 47.57 5.19 -2.12
CA ASN A 683 47.71 6.52 -2.74
C ASN A 683 46.34 7.19 -3.00
N THR A 684 45.30 6.40 -3.27
CA THR A 684 43.94 6.89 -3.58
C THR A 684 43.29 7.61 -2.40
N LYS A 685 43.43 7.09 -1.17
CA LYS A 685 42.91 7.75 0.05
C LYS A 685 43.67 9.03 0.39
N GLU A 686 44.95 9.12 0.01
CA GLU A 686 45.77 10.30 0.24
C GLU A 686 45.29 11.48 -0.63
N TYR A 687 44.99 11.23 -1.90
CA TYR A 687 44.40 12.24 -2.79
C TYR A 687 43.04 12.73 -2.30
N GLN A 688 42.19 11.85 -1.77
CA GLN A 688 40.90 12.25 -1.21
C GLN A 688 41.07 13.26 -0.05
N VAL A 689 42.01 13.03 0.87
CA VAL A 689 42.28 13.95 1.98
C VAL A 689 42.88 15.28 1.49
N ILE A 690 43.85 15.22 0.58
CA ILE A 690 44.52 16.41 0.03
C ILE A 690 43.52 17.27 -0.74
N ASN A 691 42.76 16.67 -1.64
CA ASN A 691 41.82 17.37 -2.51
C ASN A 691 40.60 17.87 -1.74
N ASN A 692 40.14 17.17 -0.69
CA ASN A 692 39.10 17.69 0.19
C ASN A 692 39.57 18.97 0.90
N ARG A 693 40.82 19.03 1.36
CA ARG A 693 41.38 20.26 1.93
C ARG A 693 41.45 21.39 0.90
N LYS A 694 41.92 21.12 -0.32
CA LYS A 694 41.94 22.13 -1.41
C LYS A 694 40.53 22.65 -1.70
N PHE A 695 39.55 21.75 -1.77
CA PHE A 695 38.15 22.08 -1.99
C PHE A 695 37.60 22.95 -0.85
N TYR A 696 37.86 22.59 0.40
CA TYR A 696 37.50 23.40 1.56
C TYR A 696 38.07 24.82 1.46
N GLU A 697 39.38 24.96 1.20
CA GLU A 697 40.01 26.27 1.11
C GLU A 697 39.47 27.11 -0.07
N LYS A 698 39.21 26.49 -1.22
CA LYS A 698 38.64 27.17 -2.40
C LYS A 698 37.22 27.67 -2.14
N TRP A 699 36.38 26.84 -1.52
CA TRP A 699 34.95 27.10 -1.36
C TRP A 699 34.54 27.54 0.06
N LYS A 700 35.51 27.84 0.93
CA LYS A 700 35.29 28.13 2.36
C LYS A 700 34.15 29.12 2.61
N THR A 701 34.15 30.25 1.89
CA THR A 701 33.11 31.27 2.05
C THR A 701 31.72 30.78 1.66
N VAL A 702 31.62 29.95 0.61
CA VAL A 702 30.34 29.36 0.17
C VAL A 702 29.88 28.30 1.18
N LEU A 703 30.80 27.43 1.64
CA LEU A 703 30.52 26.41 2.65
C LEU A 703 30.04 27.03 3.97
N GLU A 704 30.68 28.12 4.41
CA GLU A 704 30.31 28.80 5.66
C GLU A 704 28.95 29.51 5.57
N ARG A 705 28.60 30.03 4.38
CA ARG A 705 27.38 30.79 4.11
C ARG A 705 26.16 29.89 3.85
N ASP A 706 26.33 28.84 3.04
CA ASP A 706 25.22 28.12 2.41
C ASP A 706 25.06 26.66 2.87
N HIS A 707 25.98 26.13 3.69
CA HIS A 707 25.97 24.72 4.10
C HIS A 707 25.86 24.53 5.62
N PHE A 708 25.25 23.43 6.02
CA PHE A 708 25.02 23.06 7.43
C PHE A 708 26.23 22.31 8.03
N PRO A 709 26.36 22.29 9.37
CA PRO A 709 27.24 21.35 10.05
C PRO A 709 26.94 19.90 9.67
N ASN A 710 27.95 19.04 9.73
CA ASN A 710 27.84 17.66 9.26
C ASN A 710 26.74 16.89 10.01
N GLY A 711 25.78 16.36 9.25
CA GLY A 711 24.68 15.52 9.74
C GLY A 711 23.55 16.29 10.43
N GLU A 712 23.60 17.62 10.45
CA GLU A 712 22.53 18.46 10.95
C GLU A 712 21.61 18.90 9.81
N HIS A 713 20.33 19.14 10.12
CA HIS A 713 19.34 19.64 9.15
C HIS A 713 19.28 18.86 7.83
N VAL A 714 19.46 17.53 7.88
CA VAL A 714 19.50 16.63 6.71
C VAL A 714 18.28 16.81 5.80
N PHE A 715 17.10 17.02 6.39
CA PHE A 715 15.86 17.27 5.65
C PHE A 715 15.95 18.46 4.71
N ALA A 716 16.61 19.54 5.13
CA ALA A 716 16.80 20.74 4.35
C ALA A 716 18.04 20.66 3.42
N ALA A 717 19.08 19.95 3.86
CA ALA A 717 20.32 19.78 3.10
C ALA A 717 20.13 18.92 1.84
N ARG A 718 19.36 17.82 1.93
CA ARG A 718 19.19 16.81 0.86
C ARG A 718 18.56 17.31 -0.44
N ASP A 719 17.90 18.46 -0.41
CA ASP A 719 17.20 19.08 -1.54
C ASP A 719 17.44 20.60 -1.64
N ARG A 720 18.47 21.10 -0.94
CA ARG A 720 18.86 22.51 -0.84
C ARG A 720 17.68 23.44 -0.55
N SER A 721 16.83 23.04 0.41
CA SER A 721 15.64 23.79 0.81
C SER A 721 15.84 24.72 2.00
N GLY A 722 17.04 24.79 2.59
CA GLY A 722 17.30 25.62 3.78
C GLY A 722 17.00 27.13 3.64
N SER A 723 17.00 27.67 2.42
CA SER A 723 16.61 29.07 2.13
C SER A 723 15.21 29.20 1.51
N LYS A 724 14.52 28.08 1.26
CA LYS A 724 13.20 28.02 0.63
C LYS A 724 12.12 27.98 1.70
N LYS A 725 10.95 28.50 1.35
CA LYS A 725 9.74 28.27 2.16
C LYS A 725 9.23 26.85 1.92
N THR A 726 8.93 26.12 2.98
CA THR A 726 8.45 24.75 2.89
C THR A 726 6.95 24.67 3.13
N LEU A 727 6.24 24.06 2.19
CA LEU A 727 4.80 23.85 2.22
C LEU A 727 4.50 22.36 2.28
N LEU A 728 3.70 21.93 3.25
CA LEU A 728 3.05 20.62 3.25
C LEU A 728 1.60 20.77 2.80
N MET A 729 1.24 20.19 1.65
CA MET A 729 -0.15 20.16 1.18
C MET A 729 -0.77 18.78 1.41
N ILE A 730 -2.01 18.77 1.88
CA ILE A 730 -2.77 17.55 2.20
C ILE A 730 -4.12 17.59 1.48
N ASP A 731 -4.45 16.50 0.79
CA ASP A 731 -5.73 16.30 0.11
C ASP A 731 -6.17 14.83 0.25
N HIS A 732 -7.35 14.49 -0.26
CA HIS A 732 -7.93 13.14 -0.17
C HIS A 732 -7.05 12.07 -0.82
N TYR A 733 -6.48 12.35 -1.99
CA TYR A 733 -5.57 11.47 -2.74
C TYR A 733 -4.69 12.31 -3.68
N VAL A 734 -3.72 11.69 -4.35
CA VAL A 734 -2.85 12.38 -5.31
C VAL A 734 -3.69 12.95 -6.47
N PRO A 735 -3.68 14.28 -6.73
CA PRO A 735 -4.67 14.93 -7.58
C PRO A 735 -4.67 14.38 -9.01
N GLN A 736 -5.78 13.71 -9.36
CA GLN A 736 -6.06 13.23 -10.71
C GLN A 736 -6.63 14.38 -11.55
N PHE A 737 -5.75 15.29 -11.96
CA PHE A 737 -6.10 16.62 -12.49
C PHE A 737 -6.96 16.64 -13.77
N ASP A 738 -7.11 15.50 -14.43
CA ASP A 738 -7.94 15.31 -15.63
C ASP A 738 -9.30 14.63 -15.32
N LYS A 739 -9.59 14.29 -14.05
CA LYS A 739 -10.81 13.58 -13.64
C LYS A 739 -11.86 14.46 -12.99
N ASP A 740 -11.45 15.44 -12.19
CA ASP A 740 -12.37 16.35 -11.50
C ASP A 740 -11.78 17.75 -11.28
N ALA A 741 -12.68 18.72 -11.06
CA ALA A 741 -12.35 20.13 -10.86
C ALA A 741 -11.52 20.40 -9.60
N GLY A 742 -11.75 19.64 -8.53
CA GLY A 742 -11.01 19.76 -7.27
C GLY A 742 -9.56 19.34 -7.46
N SER A 743 -9.33 18.16 -8.01
CA SER A 743 -7.99 17.66 -8.35
C SER A 743 -7.25 18.59 -9.31
N ARG A 744 -7.95 19.15 -10.31
CA ARG A 744 -7.35 20.14 -11.22
C ARG A 744 -6.88 21.40 -10.48
N THR A 745 -7.71 21.90 -9.56
CA THR A 745 -7.37 23.07 -8.72
C THR A 745 -6.14 22.77 -7.86
N THR A 746 -6.16 21.65 -7.13
CA THR A 746 -5.04 21.22 -6.27
C THR A 746 -3.74 21.11 -7.09
N PHE A 747 -3.77 20.44 -8.25
CA PHE A 747 -2.61 20.30 -9.14
C PHE A 747 -2.06 21.65 -9.62
N GLN A 748 -2.93 22.58 -10.05
CA GLN A 748 -2.50 23.90 -10.51
C GLN A 748 -1.87 24.74 -9.38
N TYR A 749 -2.36 24.59 -8.15
CA TYR A 749 -1.76 25.25 -6.99
C TYR A 749 -0.43 24.64 -6.59
N LEU A 750 -0.29 23.31 -6.63
CA LEU A 750 1.00 22.65 -6.48
C LEU A 750 2.02 23.18 -7.51
N GLU A 751 1.62 23.28 -8.78
CA GLU A 751 2.45 23.86 -9.84
C GLU A 751 2.82 25.33 -9.55
N LEU A 752 1.87 26.12 -9.06
CA LEU A 752 2.09 27.51 -8.68
C LEU A 752 3.11 27.63 -7.55
N PHE A 753 2.98 26.85 -6.48
CA PHE A 753 3.91 26.90 -5.34
C PHE A 753 5.33 26.52 -5.74
N VAL A 754 5.49 25.49 -6.58
CA VAL A 754 6.79 25.14 -7.16
C VAL A 754 7.37 26.31 -7.98
N LYS A 755 6.56 26.96 -8.82
CA LYS A 755 6.99 28.14 -9.61
C LYS A 755 7.35 29.36 -8.75
N LEU A 756 6.70 29.52 -7.60
CA LEU A 756 7.03 30.54 -6.60
C LEU A 756 8.30 30.21 -5.80
N GLY A 757 8.92 29.04 -6.05
CA GLY A 757 10.18 28.64 -5.41
C GLY A 757 10.03 27.93 -4.07
N PHE A 758 8.81 27.49 -3.72
CA PHE A 758 8.58 26.72 -2.49
C PHE A 758 9.19 25.32 -2.60
N ASN A 759 9.64 24.79 -1.48
CA ASN A 759 9.85 23.37 -1.30
C ASN A 759 8.50 22.72 -0.94
N VAL A 760 7.96 21.89 -1.83
CA VAL A 760 6.59 21.38 -1.68
C VAL A 760 6.62 19.89 -1.34
N LYS A 761 5.92 19.54 -0.26
CA LYS A 761 5.63 18.17 0.17
C LYS A 761 4.13 17.91 0.03
N PHE A 762 3.75 16.70 -0.37
CA PHE A 762 2.35 16.34 -0.56
C PHE A 762 1.99 15.02 0.13
N ILE A 763 0.85 15.00 0.82
CA ILE A 763 0.24 13.78 1.38
C ILE A 763 -1.16 13.63 0.77
N GLY A 764 -1.42 12.49 0.15
CA GLY A 764 -2.79 11.99 -0.04
C GLY A 764 -3.20 11.21 1.20
N GLU A 765 -4.40 11.45 1.73
CA GLU A 765 -4.89 10.76 2.94
C GLU A 765 -4.91 9.24 2.82
N ASN A 766 -5.12 8.72 1.61
CA ASN A 766 -5.03 7.30 1.29
C ASN A 766 -3.59 6.73 1.26
N PHE A 767 -2.55 7.58 1.32
CA PHE A 767 -1.13 7.23 1.17
C PHE A 767 -0.80 6.38 -0.07
N TYR A 768 -1.64 6.45 -1.10
CA TYR A 768 -1.49 5.62 -2.30
C TYR A 768 -0.66 6.34 -3.36
N LYS A 769 0.06 5.55 -4.16
CA LYS A 769 0.89 6.06 -5.27
C LYS A 769 0.08 6.03 -6.56
N ASP A 770 -0.91 6.92 -6.71
CA ASP A 770 -1.73 6.98 -7.92
C ASP A 770 -0.87 7.39 -9.12
N GLU A 771 -0.72 6.51 -10.10
CA GLU A 771 0.04 6.75 -11.32
C GLU A 771 -0.88 7.05 -12.52
N PRO A 772 -0.45 7.87 -13.48
CA PRO A 772 0.87 8.51 -13.59
C PRO A 772 1.02 9.82 -12.78
N TYR A 773 -0.02 10.21 -12.03
CA TYR A 773 -0.09 11.52 -11.37
C TYR A 773 1.04 11.74 -10.35
N THR A 774 1.39 10.71 -9.58
CA THR A 774 2.49 10.77 -8.62
C THR A 774 3.82 11.04 -9.32
N THR A 775 4.12 10.30 -10.39
CA THR A 775 5.33 10.53 -11.19
C THR A 775 5.36 11.95 -11.75
N ILE A 776 4.23 12.49 -12.22
CA ILE A 776 4.16 13.87 -12.72
C ILE A 776 4.53 14.89 -11.63
N LEU A 777 3.96 14.77 -10.42
CA LEU A 777 4.30 15.66 -9.31
C LEU A 777 5.78 15.52 -8.90
N GLN A 778 6.28 14.29 -8.83
CA GLN A 778 7.69 14.01 -8.54
C GLN A 778 8.64 14.63 -9.57
N GLN A 779 8.29 14.60 -10.85
CA GLN A 779 9.05 15.24 -11.92
C GLN A 779 8.96 16.77 -11.91
N MET A 780 7.94 17.34 -11.26
CA MET A 780 7.88 18.77 -10.94
C MET A 780 8.75 19.15 -9.74
N GLY A 781 9.26 18.16 -9.01
CA GLY A 781 10.09 18.33 -7.80
C GLY A 781 9.30 18.36 -6.49
N ILE A 782 8.10 17.80 -6.49
CA ILE A 782 7.27 17.63 -5.29
C ILE A 782 7.58 16.27 -4.67
N GLU A 783 7.87 16.25 -3.39
CA GLU A 783 7.98 14.99 -2.64
C GLU A 783 6.59 14.53 -2.22
N VAL A 784 6.10 13.47 -2.87
CA VAL A 784 4.81 12.83 -2.57
C VAL A 784 5.05 11.71 -1.57
N LEU A 785 4.43 11.79 -0.39
CA LEU A 785 4.53 10.79 0.66
C LEU A 785 3.49 9.69 0.44
N TYR A 786 3.94 8.46 0.21
CA TYR A 786 3.10 7.30 -0.05
C TYR A 786 3.67 6.03 0.59
N GLY A 787 2.84 4.99 0.66
CA GLY A 787 3.21 3.68 1.16
C GLY A 787 2.90 3.46 2.64
N GLU A 788 2.92 2.18 3.04
CA GLU A 788 2.49 1.71 4.35
C GLU A 788 3.26 2.34 5.51
N TRP A 789 4.56 2.56 5.32
CA TRP A 789 5.38 3.21 6.34
C TRP A 789 4.87 4.62 6.64
N TYR A 790 4.56 5.42 5.62
CA TYR A 790 4.04 6.78 5.82
C TYR A 790 2.62 6.76 6.37
N ALA A 791 1.76 5.84 5.91
CA ALA A 791 0.42 5.67 6.47
C ALA A 791 0.46 5.47 8.00
N SER A 792 1.42 4.67 8.48
CA SER A 792 1.58 4.38 9.91
C SER A 792 2.41 5.42 10.68
N ASN A 793 3.28 6.18 10.02
CA ASN A 793 4.32 6.98 10.69
C ASN A 793 4.37 8.47 10.29
N TRP A 794 3.42 8.98 9.49
CA TRP A 794 3.45 10.38 9.03
C TRP A 794 3.52 11.41 10.18
N LYS A 795 2.90 11.12 11.33
CA LYS A 795 2.98 11.98 12.52
C LYS A 795 4.40 12.09 13.05
N GLN A 796 5.07 10.95 13.22
CA GLN A 796 6.46 10.92 13.69
C GLN A 796 7.38 11.59 12.66
N TRP A 797 7.21 11.25 11.38
CA TRP A 797 7.94 11.91 10.30
C TRP A 797 7.76 13.43 10.33
N PHE A 798 6.55 13.93 10.57
CA PHE A 798 6.33 15.36 10.70
C PHE A 798 7.04 15.94 11.93
N LEU A 799 6.94 15.30 13.10
CA LEU A 799 7.59 15.76 14.33
C LEU A 799 9.12 15.86 14.17
N ASP A 800 9.72 14.89 13.50
CA ASP A 800 11.16 14.86 13.22
C ASP A 800 11.61 16.02 12.32
N ASN A 801 10.69 16.61 11.55
CA ASN A 801 10.96 17.64 10.54
C ASN A 801 10.15 18.93 10.74
N LYS A 802 9.44 19.08 11.87
CA LYS A 802 8.39 20.09 12.08
C LYS A 802 8.89 21.54 11.91
N ASP A 803 10.15 21.77 12.26
CA ASP A 803 10.78 23.09 12.26
C ASP A 803 11.19 23.53 10.84
N ALA A 804 11.11 22.63 9.85
CA ALA A 804 11.36 22.96 8.45
C ALA A 804 10.12 23.52 7.73
N PHE A 805 8.92 23.32 8.28
CA PHE A 805 7.66 23.71 7.63
C PHE A 805 7.24 25.13 7.99
N ASP A 806 7.01 25.96 6.97
CA ASP A 806 6.45 27.30 7.14
C ASP A 806 4.92 27.30 7.01
N TYR A 807 4.39 26.42 6.16
CA TYR A 807 2.97 26.39 5.80
C TYR A 807 2.42 24.96 5.74
N ILE A 808 1.22 24.77 6.28
CA ILE A 808 0.42 23.55 6.10
C ILE A 808 -0.85 23.93 5.34
N TYR A 809 -1.08 23.30 4.20
CA TYR A 809 -2.23 23.56 3.34
C TYR A 809 -3.18 22.37 3.39
N LEU A 810 -4.35 22.56 4.00
CA LEU A 810 -5.35 21.53 4.20
C LEU A 810 -6.51 21.72 3.22
N ASN A 811 -6.84 20.68 2.45
CA ASN A 811 -7.98 20.66 1.55
C ASN A 811 -9.13 19.84 2.14
N ARG A 812 -10.37 20.28 1.85
CA ARG A 812 -11.64 19.57 2.11
C ARG A 812 -11.96 19.35 3.59
N PRO A 813 -13.20 19.60 4.04
CA PRO A 813 -13.52 19.49 5.46
C PRO A 813 -13.38 18.07 6.04
N HIS A 814 -13.82 17.04 5.30
CA HIS A 814 -13.75 15.64 5.75
C HIS A 814 -12.34 15.07 5.86
N ILE A 815 -11.37 15.66 5.16
CA ILE A 815 -9.95 15.30 5.27
C ILE A 815 -9.31 16.12 6.37
N SER A 816 -9.43 17.45 6.28
CA SER A 816 -8.74 18.42 7.15
C SER A 816 -9.00 18.19 8.64
N ILE A 817 -10.21 17.73 9.01
CA ILE A 817 -10.58 17.47 10.40
C ILE A 817 -9.70 16.41 11.07
N ASN A 818 -9.16 15.46 10.31
CA ASN A 818 -8.30 14.40 10.83
C ASN A 818 -6.86 14.85 11.11
N PHE A 819 -6.48 16.04 10.61
CA PHE A 819 -5.09 16.52 10.60
C PHE A 819 -4.89 17.80 11.41
N ILE A 820 -5.87 18.71 11.41
CA ILE A 820 -5.67 20.09 11.85
C ILE A 820 -5.20 20.21 13.31
N ASP A 821 -5.77 19.41 14.22
CA ASP A 821 -5.43 19.48 15.64
C ASP A 821 -4.02 18.99 15.92
N PHE A 822 -3.58 17.97 15.18
CA PHE A 822 -2.21 17.50 15.29
C PHE A 822 -1.22 18.60 14.87
N PHE A 823 -1.44 19.26 13.73
CA PHE A 823 -0.54 20.33 13.29
C PHE A 823 -0.57 21.55 14.20
N ARG A 824 -1.75 21.94 14.69
CA ARG A 824 -1.87 23.05 15.65
C ARG A 824 -1.21 22.79 16.99
N ALA A 825 -1.24 21.55 17.47
CA ALA A 825 -0.61 21.20 18.73
C ALA A 825 0.92 21.07 18.61
N ASN A 826 1.45 20.79 17.41
CA ASN A 826 2.83 20.36 17.24
C ASN A 826 3.70 21.24 16.34
N SER A 827 3.17 22.33 15.75
CA SER A 827 3.94 23.22 14.88
C SER A 827 3.47 24.67 14.96
N ASN A 828 4.39 25.59 14.66
CA ASN A 828 4.12 27.02 14.48
C ASN A 828 3.88 27.39 13.00
N ALA A 829 3.86 26.40 12.09
CA ALA A 829 3.56 26.62 10.68
C ALA A 829 2.18 27.25 10.51
N SER A 830 2.05 28.19 9.56
CA SER A 830 0.76 28.80 9.25
C SER A 830 -0.15 27.78 8.55
N ILE A 831 -1.34 27.53 9.09
CA ILE A 831 -2.33 26.62 8.48
C ILE A 831 -3.25 27.41 7.58
N ILE A 832 -3.27 27.00 6.33
CA ILE A 832 -4.14 27.48 5.27
C ILE A 832 -5.18 26.38 5.03
N TYR A 833 -6.47 26.73 5.10
CA TYR A 833 -7.56 25.79 4.85
C TYR A 833 -8.35 26.19 3.60
N TYR A 834 -8.53 25.24 2.69
CA TYR A 834 -9.37 25.38 1.50
C TYR A 834 -10.54 24.40 1.53
N GLY A 835 -11.74 24.94 1.75
CA GLY A 835 -12.98 24.15 1.88
C GLY A 835 -13.55 23.62 0.56
N HIS A 836 -13.10 24.13 -0.59
CA HIS A 836 -13.70 24.00 -1.94
C HIS A 836 -15.12 24.60 -2.07
N ASP A 837 -16.00 24.32 -1.11
CA ASP A 837 -17.35 24.89 -1.02
C ASP A 837 -17.91 24.73 0.41
N LEU A 838 -18.93 25.52 0.74
CA LEU A 838 -19.62 25.42 2.03
C LEU A 838 -20.62 24.25 2.05
N HIS A 839 -20.26 23.17 2.71
CA HIS A 839 -21.04 21.93 2.80
C HIS A 839 -22.36 22.14 3.54
N PHE A 840 -22.36 22.92 4.64
CA PHE A 840 -23.61 23.23 5.36
C PHE A 840 -24.62 23.94 4.43
N LEU A 841 -24.15 24.92 3.66
CA LEU A 841 -24.99 25.69 2.74
C LEU A 841 -25.51 24.81 1.60
N ARG A 842 -24.68 23.89 1.10
CA ARG A 842 -25.09 22.89 0.10
C ARG A 842 -26.24 22.03 0.62
N LYS A 843 -26.17 21.57 1.88
CA LYS A 843 -27.23 20.76 2.50
C LYS A 843 -28.49 21.57 2.79
N GLU A 844 -28.38 22.81 3.25
CA GLU A 844 -29.54 23.72 3.44
C GLU A 844 -30.28 23.99 2.13
N LYS A 845 -29.55 24.26 1.03
CA LYS A 845 -30.14 24.45 -0.30
C LYS A 845 -30.84 23.18 -0.79
N ARG A 846 -30.27 22.01 -0.57
CA ARG A 846 -30.91 20.73 -0.92
C ARG A 846 -32.17 20.48 -0.09
N TYR A 847 -32.14 20.78 1.21
CA TYR A 847 -33.35 20.73 2.06
C TYR A 847 -34.45 21.65 1.53
N ALA A 848 -34.10 22.85 1.05
CA ALA A 848 -35.09 23.78 0.51
C ALA A 848 -35.88 23.18 -0.67
N LEU A 849 -35.27 22.25 -1.43
CA LEU A 849 -35.87 21.55 -2.57
C LEU A 849 -36.59 20.26 -2.16
N GLU A 850 -35.88 19.35 -1.48
CA GLU A 850 -36.37 17.99 -1.20
C GLU A 850 -37.23 17.91 0.06
N LYS A 851 -37.14 18.91 0.95
CA LYS A 851 -37.84 18.99 2.25
C LYS A 851 -37.58 17.80 3.21
N ASP A 852 -36.55 16.98 2.96
CA ASP A 852 -36.15 15.89 3.87
C ASP A 852 -35.52 16.44 5.16
N PRO A 853 -36.15 16.24 6.35
CA PRO A 853 -35.62 16.70 7.63
C PRO A 853 -34.20 16.21 7.95
N LYS A 854 -33.77 15.05 7.43
CA LYS A 854 -32.41 14.52 7.64
C LYS A 854 -31.34 15.49 7.14
N LEU A 855 -31.64 16.25 6.08
CA LEU A 855 -30.71 17.23 5.50
C LEU A 855 -30.43 18.42 6.42
N LEU A 856 -31.37 18.82 7.29
CA LEU A 856 -31.14 19.86 8.29
C LEU A 856 -30.17 19.38 9.38
N THR A 857 -30.33 18.14 9.84
CA THR A 857 -29.40 17.53 10.80
C THR A 857 -27.99 17.42 10.21
N LEU A 858 -27.89 17.01 8.95
CA LEU A 858 -26.62 16.97 8.21
C LEU A 858 -26.01 18.37 8.01
N ALA A 859 -26.82 19.37 7.67
CA ALA A 859 -26.37 20.75 7.52
C ALA A 859 -25.78 21.31 8.83
N ALA A 860 -26.45 21.08 9.96
CA ALA A 860 -25.97 21.49 11.28
C ALA A 860 -24.61 20.85 11.61
N LYS A 861 -24.45 19.54 11.36
CA LYS A 861 -23.18 18.82 11.57
C LYS A 861 -22.05 19.35 10.70
N TRP A 862 -22.33 19.64 9.42
CA TRP A 862 -21.34 20.26 8.53
C TRP A 862 -20.96 21.66 9.00
N LYS A 863 -21.93 22.46 9.44
CA LYS A 863 -21.68 23.80 9.95
C LYS A 863 -20.76 23.78 11.16
N GLU A 864 -20.99 22.86 12.09
CA GLU A 864 -20.12 22.65 13.25
C GLU A 864 -18.69 22.30 12.81
N THR A 865 -18.55 21.34 11.89
CA THR A 865 -17.25 20.89 11.37
C THR A 865 -16.50 22.03 10.67
N GLU A 866 -17.17 22.77 9.79
CA GLU A 866 -16.58 23.86 9.02
C GLU A 866 -16.20 25.04 9.93
N MET A 867 -17.07 25.41 10.90
CA MET A 867 -16.73 26.42 11.92
C MET A 867 -15.54 26.03 12.77
N TYR A 868 -15.42 24.75 13.13
CA TYR A 868 -14.26 24.23 13.85
C TYR A 868 -12.98 24.43 13.05
N LEU A 869 -12.98 24.02 11.77
CA LEU A 869 -11.84 24.20 10.87
C LEU A 869 -11.47 25.67 10.68
N PHE A 870 -12.46 26.55 10.50
CA PHE A 870 -12.23 27.99 10.39
C PHE A 870 -11.56 28.56 11.64
N SER A 871 -12.04 28.18 12.83
CA SER A 871 -11.48 28.65 14.11
C SER A 871 -10.04 28.20 14.35
N LYS A 872 -9.61 27.14 13.67
CA LYS A 872 -8.28 26.55 13.77
C LYS A 872 -7.40 26.95 12.58
N SER A 873 -7.82 27.79 11.65
CA SER A 873 -7.04 28.16 10.46
C SER A 873 -6.52 29.60 10.55
N ASP A 874 -5.30 29.86 10.08
CA ASP A 874 -4.75 31.23 10.03
C ASP A 874 -5.25 31.98 8.79
N ILE A 875 -5.50 31.21 7.71
CA ILE A 875 -6.04 31.70 6.44
C ILE A 875 -7.09 30.71 5.96
N ILE A 876 -8.28 31.22 5.65
CA ILE A 876 -9.38 30.47 5.06
C ILE A 876 -9.50 30.88 3.59
N LEU A 877 -9.41 29.92 2.68
CA LEU A 877 -9.54 30.12 1.25
C LEU A 877 -10.93 29.68 0.79
N THR A 878 -11.58 30.53 -0.01
CA THR A 878 -12.86 30.22 -0.67
C THR A 878 -12.83 30.69 -2.14
N PRO A 879 -13.46 29.96 -3.06
CA PRO A 879 -13.51 30.36 -4.47
C PRO A 879 -14.57 31.44 -4.77
N SER A 880 -15.44 31.79 -3.82
CA SER A 880 -16.61 32.64 -4.06
C SER A 880 -16.67 33.86 -3.14
N VAL A 881 -16.98 35.02 -3.74
CA VAL A 881 -17.24 36.27 -3.01
C VAL A 881 -18.45 36.12 -2.08
N ASP A 882 -19.44 35.33 -2.48
CA ASP A 882 -20.63 35.10 -1.65
C ASP A 882 -20.32 34.22 -0.45
N GLU A 883 -19.52 33.16 -0.64
CA GLU A 883 -19.06 32.33 0.47
C GLU A 883 -18.17 33.13 1.43
N GLN A 884 -17.28 33.99 0.91
CA GLN A 884 -16.46 34.87 1.75
C GLN A 884 -17.34 35.73 2.67
N LYS A 885 -18.38 36.39 2.13
CA LYS A 885 -19.33 37.19 2.91
C LYS A 885 -20.05 36.34 3.95
N ILE A 886 -20.47 35.12 3.59
CA ILE A 886 -21.14 34.20 4.50
C ILE A 886 -20.21 33.85 5.66
N ILE A 887 -18.98 33.41 5.39
CA ILE A 887 -18.01 33.05 6.43
C ILE A 887 -17.70 34.26 7.34
N GLN A 888 -17.50 35.44 6.76
CA GLN A 888 -17.27 36.68 7.52
C GLN A 888 -18.49 37.09 8.36
N SER A 889 -19.71 36.80 7.91
CA SER A 889 -20.92 37.05 8.70
C SER A 889 -21.07 36.10 9.89
N LEU A 890 -20.49 34.89 9.80
CA LEU A 890 -20.46 33.94 10.91
C LEU A 890 -19.46 34.38 11.99
N ASN A 891 -18.31 34.91 11.58
CA ASN A 891 -17.37 35.58 12.48
C ASN A 891 -16.49 36.59 11.69
N PRO A 892 -16.56 37.90 12.01
CA PRO A 892 -15.76 38.93 11.36
C PRO A 892 -14.25 38.79 11.55
N ASP A 893 -13.80 38.08 12.59
CA ASP A 893 -12.39 37.88 12.92
C ASP A 893 -11.72 36.81 12.04
N PHE A 894 -12.50 36.04 11.28
CA PHE A 894 -11.95 35.04 10.37
C PHE A 894 -11.21 35.71 9.20
N ASN A 895 -9.94 35.33 9.01
CA ASN A 895 -9.13 35.78 7.88
C ASN A 895 -9.47 34.98 6.62
N VAL A 896 -10.53 35.41 5.94
CA VAL A 896 -11.02 34.76 4.72
C VAL A 896 -10.51 35.49 3.47
N GLN A 897 -9.83 34.76 2.60
CA GLN A 897 -9.25 35.25 1.35
C GLN A 897 -9.88 34.56 0.14
N LEU A 898 -10.02 35.31 -0.96
CA LEU A 898 -10.50 34.77 -2.23
C LEU A 898 -9.38 34.01 -2.93
N MET A 899 -9.69 32.78 -3.34
CA MET A 899 -8.83 31.91 -4.12
C MET A 899 -9.41 31.78 -5.53
N ARG A 900 -8.58 31.87 -6.56
CA ARG A 900 -9.03 31.59 -7.93
C ARG A 900 -8.86 30.10 -8.20
N PRO A 901 -9.94 29.32 -8.39
CA PRO A 901 -9.82 27.86 -8.50
C PRO A 901 -9.03 27.41 -9.73
N TYR A 902 -9.02 28.21 -10.80
CA TYR A 902 -8.30 27.86 -12.03
C TYR A 902 -7.29 28.91 -12.45
N ILE A 903 -6.11 28.43 -12.85
CA ILE A 903 -5.01 29.24 -13.35
C ILE A 903 -4.82 28.90 -14.82
N TYR A 904 -5.13 29.85 -15.69
CA TYR A 904 -4.90 29.74 -17.14
C TYR A 904 -3.83 30.73 -17.56
N LYS A 905 -2.81 30.27 -18.30
CA LYS A 905 -1.72 31.13 -18.80
C LYS A 905 -2.23 32.18 -19.78
N SER A 906 -3.19 31.78 -20.61
CA SER A 906 -3.91 32.63 -21.54
C SER A 906 -5.36 32.19 -21.54
N VAL A 907 -6.27 33.14 -21.47
CA VAL A 907 -7.69 32.93 -21.74
C VAL A 907 -7.94 33.64 -23.06
N SER A 908 -8.44 32.92 -24.06
CA SER A 908 -8.90 33.56 -25.30
C SER A 908 -9.96 34.59 -24.93
N GLU A 909 -9.94 35.77 -25.55
CA GLU A 909 -11.05 36.70 -25.34
C GLU A 909 -12.35 35.99 -25.73
N PRO A 910 -13.40 36.07 -24.89
CA PRO A 910 -14.70 35.52 -25.25
C PRO A 910 -15.14 36.19 -26.55
N ALA A 911 -15.76 35.43 -27.46
CA ALA A 911 -16.37 36.04 -28.64
C ALA A 911 -17.41 37.08 -28.18
N ASP A 912 -17.14 38.36 -28.45
CA ASP A 912 -18.03 39.47 -28.10
C ASP A 912 -19.34 39.42 -28.90
N ASP A 913 -19.27 38.80 -30.07
CA ASP A 913 -20.43 38.56 -30.91
C ASP A 913 -21.21 37.33 -30.42
N PHE A 914 -22.37 37.58 -29.83
CA PHE A 914 -23.29 36.52 -29.41
C PHE A 914 -23.77 35.69 -30.61
N ASP A 915 -23.96 36.30 -31.77
CA ASP A 915 -24.48 35.65 -32.98
C ASP A 915 -23.44 34.71 -33.62
N ALA A 916 -22.15 34.92 -33.31
CA ALA A 916 -21.06 34.05 -33.74
C ALA A 916 -20.94 32.76 -32.90
N ARG A 917 -21.64 32.65 -31.77
CA ARG A 917 -21.60 31.48 -30.90
C ARG A 917 -22.50 30.38 -31.44
N LYS A 918 -22.02 29.14 -31.39
CA LYS A 918 -22.76 27.96 -31.83
C LYS A 918 -22.64 26.86 -30.78
N ASN A 919 -23.72 26.11 -30.60
CA ASN A 919 -23.83 24.97 -29.67
C ASN A 919 -23.84 25.38 -28.19
N ILE A 920 -24.19 24.40 -27.35
CA ILE A 920 -24.14 24.45 -25.90
C ILE A 920 -23.15 23.37 -25.46
N PHE A 921 -22.26 23.70 -24.53
CA PHE A 921 -21.22 22.79 -24.05
C PHE A 921 -21.35 22.63 -22.53
N PHE A 922 -21.54 21.40 -22.06
CA PHE A 922 -21.51 21.06 -20.64
C PHE A 922 -20.23 20.30 -20.32
N VAL A 923 -19.56 20.67 -19.22
CA VAL A 923 -18.40 19.96 -18.69
C VAL A 923 -18.62 19.61 -17.24
N GLY A 924 -18.53 18.33 -16.89
CA GLY A 924 -18.63 17.88 -15.50
C GLY A 924 -18.26 16.42 -15.29
N GLY A 925 -17.67 16.08 -14.14
CA GLY A 925 -17.42 14.69 -13.76
C GLY A 925 -18.70 14.02 -13.23
N PHE A 926 -19.01 12.82 -13.70
CA PHE A 926 -20.29 12.15 -13.40
C PHE A 926 -20.28 11.25 -12.17
N SER A 927 -19.14 11.13 -11.50
CA SER A 927 -19.09 10.62 -10.12
C SER A 927 -19.75 11.59 -9.11
N HIS A 928 -20.09 12.81 -9.55
CA HIS A 928 -20.82 13.81 -8.77
C HIS A 928 -22.28 13.88 -9.23
N ALA A 929 -23.19 13.22 -8.50
CA ALA A 929 -24.59 13.03 -8.88
C ALA A 929 -25.34 14.31 -9.37
N PRO A 930 -25.14 15.51 -8.79
CA PRO A 930 -25.77 16.74 -9.29
C PRO A 930 -25.51 17.07 -10.77
N ASN A 931 -24.40 16.62 -11.36
CA ASN A 931 -24.14 16.84 -12.79
C ASN A 931 -25.08 15.99 -13.65
N THR A 932 -25.33 14.75 -13.24
CA THR A 932 -26.30 13.85 -13.89
C THR A 932 -27.70 14.44 -13.81
N ASP A 933 -28.14 14.80 -12.60
CA ASP A 933 -29.47 15.38 -12.37
C ASP A 933 -29.68 16.65 -13.20
N GLY A 934 -28.67 17.54 -13.21
CA GLY A 934 -28.70 18.79 -13.94
C GLY A 934 -28.84 18.60 -15.45
N ILE A 935 -28.12 17.64 -16.04
CA ILE A 935 -28.22 17.33 -17.46
C ILE A 935 -29.58 16.72 -17.80
N LEU A 936 -30.03 15.73 -17.03
CA LEU A 936 -31.31 15.06 -17.30
C LEU A 936 -32.47 16.06 -17.20
N TRP A 937 -32.45 16.95 -16.20
CA TRP A 937 -33.41 18.04 -16.08
C TRP A 937 -33.30 19.02 -17.25
N PHE A 938 -32.09 19.44 -17.63
CA PHE A 938 -31.89 20.36 -18.76
C PHE A 938 -32.42 19.78 -20.07
N VAL A 939 -32.09 18.52 -20.37
CA VAL A 939 -32.54 17.84 -21.60
C VAL A 939 -34.05 17.64 -21.60
N LYS A 940 -34.66 17.38 -20.44
CA LYS A 940 -36.11 17.18 -20.34
C LYS A 940 -36.90 18.49 -20.40
N GLU A 941 -36.49 19.50 -19.65
CA GLU A 941 -37.31 20.69 -19.37
C GLU A 941 -36.91 21.91 -20.19
N VAL A 942 -35.63 22.01 -20.63
CA VAL A 942 -35.08 23.21 -21.29
C VAL A 942 -34.75 22.97 -22.75
N TRP A 943 -34.09 21.85 -23.06
CA TRP A 943 -33.62 21.52 -24.42
C TRP A 943 -34.71 21.53 -25.50
N PRO A 944 -35.95 21.03 -25.26
CA PRO A 944 -37.01 21.08 -26.26
C PRO A 944 -37.38 22.53 -26.65
N ALA A 945 -37.39 23.45 -25.68
CA ALA A 945 -37.69 24.86 -25.94
C ALA A 945 -36.56 25.55 -26.74
N ILE A 946 -35.31 25.17 -26.47
CA ILE A 946 -34.15 25.65 -27.22
C ILE A 946 -34.23 25.17 -28.68
N LYS A 947 -34.49 23.88 -28.92
CA LYS A 947 -34.61 23.31 -30.27
C LYS A 947 -35.76 23.88 -31.09
N GLN A 948 -36.85 24.33 -30.45
CA GLN A 948 -37.94 25.03 -31.14
C GLN A 948 -37.49 26.36 -31.76
N HIS A 949 -36.54 27.06 -31.14
CA HIS A 949 -36.08 28.38 -31.59
C HIS A 949 -34.76 28.32 -32.36
N LEU A 950 -33.91 27.34 -32.07
CA LEU A 950 -32.58 27.16 -32.67
C LEU A 950 -32.44 25.73 -33.21
N GLN A 951 -32.71 25.54 -34.50
CA GLN A 951 -32.74 24.21 -35.11
C GLN A 951 -31.35 23.59 -35.32
N ASP A 952 -30.31 24.40 -35.53
CA ASP A 952 -28.94 23.93 -35.85
C ASP A 952 -27.99 23.88 -34.64
N VAL A 953 -28.52 24.02 -33.42
CA VAL A 953 -27.73 23.98 -32.18
C VAL A 953 -27.56 22.55 -31.68
N LYS A 954 -26.34 22.22 -31.25
CA LYS A 954 -26.01 20.94 -30.58
C LYS A 954 -25.75 21.14 -29.09
N PHE A 955 -26.00 20.11 -28.30
CA PHE A 955 -25.69 20.09 -26.87
C PHE A 955 -24.61 19.06 -26.53
N ILE A 956 -23.36 19.51 -26.53
CA ILE A 956 -22.22 18.63 -26.33
C ILE A 956 -21.97 18.46 -24.82
N ILE A 957 -21.90 17.21 -24.38
CA ILE A 957 -21.63 16.83 -22.99
C ILE A 957 -20.24 16.19 -22.90
N ALA A 958 -19.36 16.74 -22.07
CA ALA A 958 -18.01 16.21 -21.82
C ALA A 958 -17.77 15.93 -20.32
N GLY A 959 -17.23 14.77 -19.99
CA GLY A 959 -17.00 14.41 -18.59
C GLY A 959 -16.47 13.00 -18.36
N SER A 960 -15.92 12.76 -17.17
CA SER A 960 -15.44 11.46 -16.70
C SER A 960 -16.60 10.62 -16.14
N ASN A 961 -16.57 9.30 -16.39
CA ASN A 961 -17.49 8.31 -15.83
C ASN A 961 -19.00 8.54 -16.08
N PRO A 962 -19.47 8.94 -17.29
CA PRO A 962 -20.89 9.17 -17.53
C PRO A 962 -21.71 7.89 -17.27
N PRO A 963 -22.80 7.95 -16.48
CA PRO A 963 -23.64 6.79 -16.23
C PRO A 963 -24.46 6.44 -17.48
N PRO A 964 -25.05 5.22 -17.55
CA PRO A 964 -25.76 4.75 -18.74
C PRO A 964 -26.81 5.72 -19.27
N GLU A 965 -27.56 6.37 -18.39
CA GLU A 965 -28.60 7.35 -18.73
C GLU A 965 -28.04 8.60 -19.43
N ILE A 966 -26.84 9.07 -19.06
CA ILE A 966 -26.17 10.17 -19.76
C ILE A 966 -25.60 9.70 -21.09
N ARG A 967 -25.02 8.50 -21.14
CA ARG A 967 -24.52 7.93 -22.41
C ARG A 967 -25.65 7.71 -23.41
N TYR A 968 -26.83 7.31 -22.94
CA TYR A 968 -28.01 7.11 -23.77
C TYR A 968 -28.42 8.40 -24.51
N LEU A 969 -28.17 9.58 -23.94
CA LEU A 969 -28.47 10.85 -24.59
C LEU A 969 -27.73 11.03 -25.93
N SER A 970 -26.58 10.37 -26.12
CA SER A 970 -25.83 10.40 -27.41
C SER A 970 -26.55 9.71 -28.57
N THR A 971 -27.69 9.04 -28.31
CA THR A 971 -28.56 8.51 -29.37
C THR A 971 -29.35 9.62 -30.06
N ASP A 972 -29.50 10.79 -29.43
CA ASP A 972 -30.00 11.99 -30.07
C ASP A 972 -28.86 12.63 -30.89
N PRO A 973 -28.99 12.79 -32.23
CA PRO A 973 -27.93 13.34 -33.07
C PRO A 973 -27.59 14.81 -32.77
N ASP A 974 -28.45 15.50 -32.00
CA ASP A 974 -28.26 16.87 -31.57
C ASP A 974 -27.59 16.99 -30.19
N ILE A 975 -27.30 15.89 -29.48
CA ILE A 975 -26.62 15.86 -28.16
C ILE A 975 -25.25 15.19 -28.26
#